data_AF-A0AB34GYY3-F1
#
_entry.id   AF-A0AB34GYY3-F1
#
_cell.length_a   1.000
_cell.length_b   1.000
_cell.length_c   1.000
_cell.angle_alpha   90.00
_cell.angle_beta   90.00
_cell.angle_gamma   90.00
#
_symmetry.space_group_name_H-M   'P 1'
#
loop_
_entity.id
_entity.type
_entity.pdbx_description
1 polymer ?
#
loop_
_entity_poly.entity_id
_entity_poly.type
_entity_poly.pdbx_seq_one_letter_code
_entity_poly.pdbx_strand_id
1 'polypeptide(L)'
;MGGQPSSPLDKRQQQHLRGQVDTLLRNFLPCYRGQLAASVLWQISRELGPQEPAGCQLLHSKKLPQVREHRGPLTQLQGHPPQWQPIFCVLRGDGRLEWFSHREEYENGDRPLGSTVLTGYTVLTSQSEYLHLLDTLCPESSGHHTQEEPDPLLEMPVSFPLFLQHPFRRHLCFSAATAEAQRAWRLALQGGIRLRGTVLQRSQAPAARAFLDAIRLYRQQQGHFGNDDVTLGSDAEVLTAVLMRELLPALRAQTLPGLRGAGRARAWAWAKLLDAVHAAVLAGASTGLRAFQPEKEELLAALEKTIRPDVDQMLNLRERVLGRLQANVQGPLESCLRRKVDAQLPRVTQSLLSTVEAELAAVQTLLTQGMDRLSRHLRGSPSSTRLRKEVYSFGEMPWDPELMQTCYREAERSRGRLGQLAAPFGFFGTQSLVFGAQDLAQQLMADAVATFLQLADQCLTTALDCDQAAQQLEKVRGRVLKKFQSDSGSARRRFIHGWLLCIFLPFVLSQLELSCKAELPEFEGDVLAVGSPALTIEGIYEDVIQGVLLQRINRELKNALGASNMSCTLDGCSELPWDQAETGLQIDVTSSGPLRRKSGLKATRGAMAATPRACRGHGRPLPVLLLLLLLALPPLEGPPGAAAYFPEERWSPESPLQAPRVLVALLARNAAHALPATLGALERLRHPRDRTALWVATDHNSDNTSAVLREWLVAMKSLYHSVEWRPAEEPKSYPDEEGPKHWSDSRYEHVMKLRQAALKSARDMWADYILFVDADNLILNPDTLTLLIAENKTVVAPMLDSRAAYSNFWCGMTSQGYYKRTPAYIPIRKRDRRGCFAVPMVHSTFLIDLRKAASRNLAFYPPHPDYTWSFDDIIVFAFSCKQAEVQMYVCNKEVYGFLPVPLRAHSTLQDEAESFMHVQLEVMVKHPPAEPSRFISAPTKTPDKMGFDEVFMINLKRRQDRRERMLRALQEQEIECRLVEAVDGKAMNTSQVEALGIQMLPGYQDPYHGRPLTKGELGCFLSHYNIWKEVVDRRLQKSLVFEDDLRFEIFFKRRLMNLMQDVEREGLDWDLIYVGRKRMQVEHPEKAVPRVRNLVEADYSYWTLAYVVSLPGARKLLAARPLSKMLPVDEFLPVMFDKHPVSEYKAHFSPRDLRAFSVEPLLIYPTHYTGDDGYVSDTETSVVWNNEHVKTDWDRAKSQKMREQQALSREAKNSDVLQSPLDSAARDEL
;
A
#
# COMPACT_ATOMS: atom_id res chain seq x y z
N MET A 1 14.60 48.98 25.60
CA MET A 1 15.56 47.98 25.11
C MET A 1 14.86 47.12 24.08
N GLY A 2 15.32 47.10 22.82
CA GLY A 2 14.63 46.39 21.74
C GLY A 2 14.98 44.90 21.71
N GLY A 3 13.96 44.03 21.62
CA GLY A 3 14.18 42.62 21.28
C GLY A 3 14.64 42.47 19.84
N GLN A 4 15.51 41.48 19.56
CA GLN A 4 15.89 41.18 18.18
C GLN A 4 14.68 40.67 17.37
N PRO A 5 14.58 40.98 16.06
CA PRO A 5 13.56 40.39 15.21
C PRO A 5 13.71 38.87 15.11
N SER A 6 12.60 38.17 14.94
CA SER A 6 12.54 36.69 14.87
C SER A 6 13.17 36.08 13.59
N SER A 7 13.66 36.92 12.68
CA SER A 7 14.43 36.54 11.50
C SER A 7 15.53 37.59 11.26
N PRO A 8 16.75 37.21 10.84
CA PRO A 8 17.78 38.15 10.44
C PRO A 8 17.52 38.79 9.06
N LEU A 9 16.44 38.41 8.37
CA LEU A 9 16.03 38.96 7.07
C LEU A 9 14.84 39.90 7.21
N ASP A 10 14.94 41.11 6.65
CA ASP A 10 13.84 42.07 6.59
C ASP A 10 12.77 41.68 5.53
N LYS A 11 11.62 42.37 5.54
CA LYS A 11 10.50 42.08 4.62
C LYS A 11 10.84 42.31 3.13
N ARG A 12 11.71 43.28 2.82
CA ARG A 12 12.14 43.60 1.45
C ARG A 12 13.13 42.56 0.94
N GLN A 13 14.04 42.09 1.80
CA GLN A 13 14.93 40.97 1.50
C GLN A 13 14.14 39.68 1.27
N GLN A 14 13.15 39.37 2.11
CA GLN A 14 12.27 38.22 1.92
C GLN A 14 11.45 38.29 0.62
N GLN A 15 10.95 39.48 0.25
CA GLN A 15 10.29 39.71 -1.04
C GLN A 15 11.24 39.54 -2.23
N HIS A 16 12.47 40.05 -2.14
CA HIS A 16 13.47 39.89 -3.18
C HIS A 16 13.84 38.42 -3.40
N LEU A 17 14.10 37.67 -2.32
CA LEU A 17 14.39 36.24 -2.38
C LEU A 17 13.24 35.43 -3.00
N ARG A 18 11.97 35.80 -2.72
CA ARG A 18 10.82 35.20 -3.41
C ARG A 18 10.88 35.46 -4.92
N GLY A 19 11.12 36.70 -5.34
CA GLY A 19 11.26 37.05 -6.76
C GLY A 19 12.39 36.28 -7.48
N GLN A 20 13.50 35.99 -6.78
CA GLN A 20 14.57 35.14 -7.31
C GLN A 20 14.10 33.69 -7.49
N VAL A 21 13.42 33.11 -6.50
CA VAL A 21 12.83 31.76 -6.59
C VAL A 21 11.79 31.66 -7.70
N ASP A 22 10.89 32.64 -7.81
CA ASP A 22 9.85 32.69 -8.85
C ASP A 22 10.47 32.83 -10.27
N THR A 23 11.63 33.46 -10.38
CA THR A 23 12.39 33.60 -11.64
C THR A 23 13.09 32.28 -12.01
N LEU A 24 13.77 31.65 -11.05
CA LEU A 24 14.39 30.33 -11.24
C LEU A 24 13.34 29.28 -11.64
N LEU A 25 12.19 29.22 -10.95
CA LEU A 25 11.13 28.25 -11.28
C LEU A 25 10.56 28.49 -12.69
N ARG A 26 10.37 29.75 -13.08
CA ARG A 26 9.90 30.12 -14.43
C ARG A 26 10.84 29.63 -15.53
N ASN A 27 12.15 29.65 -15.27
CA ASN A 27 13.17 29.24 -16.23
C ASN A 27 13.46 27.72 -16.18
N PHE A 28 13.38 27.10 -14.99
CA PHE A 28 13.62 25.68 -14.78
C PHE A 28 12.46 24.78 -15.24
N LEU A 29 11.21 25.14 -14.93
CA LEU A 29 10.06 24.27 -15.20
C LEU A 29 9.84 23.96 -16.69
N PRO A 30 10.08 24.86 -17.67
CA PRO A 30 10.09 24.50 -19.09
C PRO A 30 11.07 23.37 -19.43
N CYS A 31 12.30 23.43 -18.91
CA CYS A 31 13.30 22.37 -19.07
C CYS A 31 12.81 21.05 -18.45
N TYR A 32 12.18 21.10 -17.28
CA TYR A 32 11.62 19.90 -16.63
C TYR A 32 10.47 19.28 -17.42
N ARG A 33 9.57 20.09 -18.02
CA ARG A 33 8.51 19.58 -18.92
C ARG A 33 9.08 18.81 -20.12
N GLY A 34 10.10 19.37 -20.79
CA GLY A 34 10.75 18.72 -21.93
C GLY A 34 11.48 17.42 -21.53
N GLN A 35 12.15 17.40 -20.38
CA GLN A 35 12.82 16.18 -19.90
C GLN A 35 11.85 15.11 -19.37
N LEU A 36 10.67 15.50 -18.85
CA LEU A 36 9.60 14.54 -18.57
C LEU A 36 9.11 13.88 -19.87
N ALA A 37 8.95 14.65 -20.95
CA ALA A 37 8.57 14.13 -22.27
C ALA A 37 9.60 13.14 -22.84
N ALA A 38 10.89 13.52 -22.84
CA ALA A 38 11.97 12.65 -23.27
C ALA A 38 12.09 11.37 -22.40
N SER A 39 11.91 11.48 -21.09
CA SER A 39 11.99 10.34 -20.18
C SER A 39 10.81 9.37 -20.31
N VAL A 40 9.62 9.85 -20.69
CA VAL A 40 8.45 8.99 -21.00
C VAL A 40 8.68 8.24 -22.32
N LEU A 41 9.20 8.91 -23.36
CA LEU A 41 9.61 8.26 -24.61
C LEU A 41 10.61 7.12 -24.36
N TRP A 42 11.63 7.34 -23.52
CA TRP A 42 12.60 6.31 -23.17
C TRP A 42 12.02 5.17 -22.31
N GLN A 43 11.07 5.45 -21.42
CA GLN A 43 10.37 4.40 -20.67
C GLN A 43 9.54 3.51 -21.62
N ILE A 44 8.70 4.11 -22.47
CA ILE A 44 7.82 3.41 -23.40
C ILE A 44 8.65 2.56 -24.39
N SER A 45 9.74 3.12 -24.93
CA SER A 45 10.67 2.39 -25.81
C SER A 45 11.27 1.16 -25.12
N ARG A 46 11.59 1.24 -23.82
CA ARG A 46 12.09 0.09 -23.02
C ARG A 46 11.02 -0.91 -22.61
N GLU A 47 9.75 -0.52 -22.57
CA GLU A 47 8.63 -1.45 -22.31
C GLU A 47 8.23 -2.26 -23.56
N LEU A 48 8.40 -1.67 -24.75
CA LEU A 48 8.00 -2.26 -26.04
C LEU A 48 9.16 -2.93 -26.78
N GLY A 49 10.41 -2.58 -26.46
CA GLY A 49 11.61 -3.21 -27.01
C GLY A 49 11.80 -4.68 -26.56
N PRO A 50 12.68 -5.43 -27.24
CA PRO A 50 12.98 -6.81 -26.86
C PRO A 50 13.57 -6.89 -25.45
N GLN A 51 12.98 -7.70 -24.57
CA GLN A 51 13.44 -7.83 -23.19
C GLN A 51 14.83 -8.48 -23.12
N GLU A 52 15.75 -7.86 -22.36
CA GLU A 52 17.10 -8.40 -22.16
C GLU A 52 17.07 -9.84 -21.58
N PRO A 53 17.83 -10.79 -22.15
CA PRO A 53 17.94 -12.12 -21.58
C PRO A 53 18.70 -12.09 -20.24
N ALA A 54 18.04 -12.60 -19.20
CA ALA A 54 18.50 -12.69 -17.80
C ALA A 54 18.62 -11.35 -17.05
N GLY A 55 17.51 -10.94 -16.43
CA GLY A 55 17.52 -9.95 -15.33
C GLY A 55 18.31 -10.43 -14.09
N CYS A 56 18.48 -9.53 -13.11
CA CYS A 56 19.33 -9.72 -11.93
C CYS A 56 19.11 -11.08 -11.24
N GLN A 57 20.21 -11.77 -10.93
CA GLN A 57 20.17 -13.11 -10.36
C GLN A 57 19.95 -13.10 -8.84
N LEU A 58 20.30 -12.02 -8.15
CA LEU A 58 19.97 -11.80 -6.74
C LEU A 58 18.50 -11.37 -6.58
N LEU A 59 17.90 -11.79 -5.47
CA LEU A 59 16.57 -11.39 -5.05
C LEU A 59 16.62 -9.97 -4.47
N HIS A 60 15.91 -9.04 -5.09
CA HIS A 60 15.90 -7.64 -4.67
C HIS A 60 15.22 -7.46 -3.30
N SER A 61 15.88 -6.72 -2.40
CA SER A 61 15.44 -6.46 -1.04
C SER A 61 14.12 -5.69 -0.99
N LYS A 62 13.10 -6.29 -0.37
CA LYS A 62 11.82 -5.63 -0.08
C LYS A 62 11.88 -4.63 1.08
N LYS A 63 13.00 -4.55 1.83
CA LYS A 63 13.21 -3.50 2.83
C LYS A 63 13.60 -2.19 2.13
N LEU A 64 12.84 -1.12 2.39
CA LEU A 64 13.18 0.23 1.92
C LEU A 64 14.54 0.68 2.49
N PRO A 65 15.35 1.45 1.73
CA PRO A 65 16.58 2.02 2.24
C PRO A 65 16.35 2.93 3.45
N GLN A 66 16.95 2.58 4.58
CA GLN A 66 16.84 3.29 5.86
C GLN A 66 18.20 3.33 6.56
N VAL A 67 18.34 4.20 7.56
CA VAL A 67 19.46 4.16 8.52
C VAL A 67 18.98 3.53 9.82
N ARG A 68 19.83 2.73 10.47
CA ARG A 68 19.54 2.17 11.80
C ARG A 68 19.37 3.31 12.82
N GLU A 69 18.24 3.37 13.55
CA GLU A 69 18.02 4.43 14.56
C GLU A 69 19.18 4.46 15.55
N HIS A 70 19.78 5.64 15.73
CA HIS A 70 20.89 5.86 16.64
C HIS A 70 20.54 6.98 17.61
N ARG A 71 20.72 6.74 18.91
CA ARG A 71 20.29 7.67 19.96
C ARG A 71 21.20 7.63 21.17
N GLY A 72 21.35 8.76 21.85
CA GLY A 72 22.23 8.89 23.00
C GLY A 72 22.46 10.33 23.43
N PRO A 73 23.09 10.53 24.61
CA PRO A 73 23.46 11.84 25.09
C PRO A 73 24.59 12.45 24.24
N LEU A 74 24.48 13.76 24.00
CA LEU A 74 25.54 14.62 23.46
C LEU A 74 25.51 15.94 24.25
N THR A 75 26.57 16.74 24.16
CA THR A 75 26.47 18.18 24.47
C THR A 75 26.45 18.98 23.17
N GLN A 76 25.65 20.05 23.12
CA GLN A 76 25.55 20.95 21.98
C GLN A 76 25.89 22.38 22.38
N LEU A 77 26.59 23.09 21.50
CA LEU A 77 26.85 24.52 21.64
C LEU A 77 25.60 25.31 21.20
N GLN A 78 24.88 25.93 22.13
CA GLN A 78 23.67 26.70 21.84
C GLN A 78 23.45 27.89 22.79
N GLY A 79 22.62 28.85 22.40
CA GLY A 79 22.33 30.07 23.17
C GLY A 79 22.99 31.34 22.63
N HIS A 80 22.73 32.46 23.31
CA HIS A 80 23.34 33.77 23.07
C HIS A 80 23.63 34.46 24.44
N PRO A 81 24.89 34.48 24.93
CA PRO A 81 26.09 33.87 24.33
C PRO A 81 25.96 32.33 24.22
N PRO A 82 26.67 31.69 23.26
CA PRO A 82 26.59 30.26 23.06
C PRO A 82 27.34 29.51 24.15
N GLN A 83 26.69 28.50 24.74
CA GLN A 83 27.21 27.67 25.83
C GLN A 83 27.02 26.19 25.50
N TRP A 84 27.89 25.32 26.02
CA TRP A 84 27.75 23.88 25.89
C TRP A 84 26.69 23.38 26.88
N GLN A 85 25.62 22.76 26.35
CA GLN A 85 24.50 22.25 27.14
C GLN A 85 24.27 20.75 26.83
N PRO A 86 23.93 19.91 27.82
CA PRO A 86 23.57 18.52 27.59
C PRO A 86 22.22 18.41 26.88
N ILE A 87 22.12 17.46 25.96
CA ILE A 87 20.91 17.13 25.19
C ILE A 87 20.83 15.63 24.93
N PHE A 88 19.65 15.13 24.61
CA PHE A 88 19.45 13.78 24.09
C PHE A 88 19.18 13.84 22.58
N CYS A 89 20.08 13.26 21.78
CA CYS A 89 19.95 13.23 20.31
C CYS A 89 19.37 11.91 19.82
N VAL A 90 18.57 11.98 18.75
CA VAL A 90 17.99 10.84 18.04
C VAL A 90 18.14 11.06 16.52
N LEU A 91 18.86 10.17 15.85
CA LEU A 91 18.87 10.03 14.40
C LEU A 91 17.81 9.00 13.99
N ARG A 92 16.77 9.46 13.30
CA ARG A 92 15.67 8.66 12.78
C ARG A 92 16.05 7.90 11.51
N GLY A 93 15.32 6.82 11.23
CA GLY A 93 15.55 5.99 10.05
C GLY A 93 15.30 6.67 8.69
N ASP A 94 14.57 7.81 8.67
CA ASP A 94 14.38 8.66 7.48
C ASP A 94 15.57 9.61 7.20
N GLY A 95 16.58 9.63 8.08
CA GLY A 95 17.75 10.51 8.03
C GLY A 95 17.55 11.89 8.70
N ARG A 96 16.49 12.07 9.50
CA ARG A 96 16.28 13.26 10.34
C ARG A 96 17.03 13.14 11.67
N LEU A 97 17.78 14.19 12.02
CA LEU A 97 18.36 14.36 13.35
C LEU A 97 17.41 15.22 14.20
N GLU A 98 17.03 14.73 15.38
CA GLU A 98 16.18 15.41 16.37
C GLU A 98 16.92 15.49 17.71
N TRP A 99 16.63 16.51 18.52
CA TRP A 99 17.21 16.64 19.86
C TRP A 99 16.23 17.20 20.90
N PHE A 100 16.39 16.72 22.13
CA PHE A 100 15.55 16.92 23.31
C PHE A 100 16.41 17.42 24.48
N SER A 101 15.82 18.03 25.50
CA SER A 101 16.58 18.49 26.68
C SER A 101 17.11 17.30 27.48
N HIS A 102 16.24 16.29 27.66
CA HIS A 102 16.48 15.08 28.42
C HIS A 102 15.92 13.86 27.68
N ARG A 103 16.17 12.65 28.20
CA ARG A 103 15.75 11.40 27.54
C ARG A 103 14.26 11.13 27.75
N GLU A 104 13.73 11.60 28.86
CA GLU A 104 12.36 11.41 29.33
C GLU A 104 11.35 12.07 28.37
N GLU A 105 11.66 13.26 27.84
CA GLU A 105 10.87 13.93 26.79
C GLU A 105 10.70 13.03 25.55
N TYR A 106 11.79 12.36 25.12
CA TYR A 106 11.73 11.44 23.99
C TYR A 106 10.87 10.21 24.26
N GLU A 107 10.97 9.64 25.47
CA GLU A 107 10.24 8.42 25.85
C GLU A 107 8.76 8.68 26.16
N ASN A 108 8.41 9.91 26.55
CA ASN A 108 7.02 10.38 26.68
C ASN A 108 6.36 10.75 25.34
N GLY A 109 7.15 11.02 24.30
CA GLY A 109 6.65 11.47 22.99
C GLY A 109 6.45 12.98 22.87
N ASP A 110 7.17 13.78 23.65
CA ASP A 110 7.13 15.24 23.62
C ASP A 110 7.75 15.82 22.33
N ARG A 111 7.67 17.15 22.16
CA ARG A 111 8.22 17.84 20.99
C ARG A 111 9.73 18.09 21.16
N PRO A 112 10.57 17.82 20.14
CA PRO A 112 12.00 18.10 20.22
C PRO A 112 12.29 19.61 20.28
N LEU A 113 13.37 19.97 20.98
CA LEU A 113 13.95 21.32 21.00
C LEU A 113 14.36 21.79 19.59
N GLY A 114 14.77 20.85 18.75
CA GLY A 114 15.06 21.10 17.35
C GLY A 114 15.13 19.83 16.52
N SER A 115 15.00 19.99 15.20
CA SER A 115 15.33 18.94 14.24
C SER A 115 15.99 19.53 13.00
N THR A 116 16.72 18.69 12.26
CA THR A 116 17.22 19.01 10.94
C THR A 116 17.20 17.79 10.02
N VAL A 117 17.01 18.02 8.74
CA VAL A 117 17.40 17.08 7.68
C VAL A 117 18.91 17.24 7.43
N LEU A 118 19.61 16.12 7.21
CA LEU A 118 21.07 16.04 7.07
C LEU A 118 21.59 16.22 5.64
N THR A 119 20.73 16.52 4.67
CA THR A 119 21.11 16.83 3.27
C THR A 119 22.20 17.90 3.23
N GLY A 120 23.23 17.71 2.39
CA GLY A 120 24.31 18.68 2.16
C GLY A 120 25.29 18.90 3.32
N TYR A 121 25.12 18.24 4.47
CA TYR A 121 26.05 18.35 5.60
C TYR A 121 27.32 17.51 5.39
N THR A 122 28.41 17.90 6.05
CA THR A 122 29.63 17.11 6.23
C THR A 122 29.93 16.96 7.73
N VAL A 123 30.60 15.86 8.13
CA VAL A 123 30.97 15.61 9.54
C VAL A 123 32.48 15.79 9.71
N LEU A 124 32.89 16.73 10.55
CA LEU A 124 34.29 16.92 10.95
C LEU A 124 34.46 16.50 12.42
N THR A 125 35.51 15.73 12.70
CA THR A 125 35.87 15.27 14.06
C THR A 125 37.14 15.90 14.63
N SER A 126 37.69 16.91 13.94
CA SER A 126 38.85 17.69 14.40
C SER A 126 38.46 19.15 14.68
N GLN A 127 38.87 19.66 15.84
CA GLN A 127 38.66 21.06 16.21
C GLN A 127 39.54 22.00 15.38
N SER A 128 40.79 21.65 15.09
CA SER A 128 41.68 22.49 14.27
C SER A 128 41.21 22.60 12.81
N GLU A 129 40.66 21.51 12.27
CA GLU A 129 40.06 21.48 10.92
C GLU A 129 38.81 22.38 10.85
N TYR A 130 37.95 22.32 11.87
CA TYR A 130 36.76 23.16 11.96
C TYR A 130 37.08 24.65 12.17
N LEU A 131 38.06 24.98 13.02
CA LEU A 131 38.48 26.37 13.24
C LEU A 131 39.11 26.97 11.98
N HIS A 132 40.01 26.25 11.29
CA HIS A 132 40.56 26.66 10.00
C HIS A 132 39.44 26.93 8.98
N LEU A 133 38.39 26.10 8.95
CA LEU A 133 37.25 26.28 8.05
C LEU A 133 36.41 27.53 8.40
N LEU A 134 36.23 27.87 9.68
CA LEU A 134 35.62 29.15 10.09
C LEU A 134 36.46 30.34 9.64
N ASP A 135 37.77 30.26 9.82
CA ASP A 135 38.71 31.33 9.44
C ASP A 135 38.74 31.53 7.91
N THR A 136 38.57 30.44 7.15
CA THR A 136 38.42 30.47 5.67
C THR A 136 37.09 31.08 5.21
N LEU A 137 36.02 31.00 6.02
CA LEU A 137 34.69 31.49 5.63
C LEU A 137 34.56 33.02 5.66
N CYS A 138 35.38 33.71 6.47
CA CYS A 138 35.33 35.16 6.67
C CYS A 138 36.73 35.78 6.79
N PRO A 139 37.56 35.80 5.72
CA PRO A 139 38.93 36.34 5.76
C PRO A 139 39.02 37.73 6.39
N GLU A 140 40.02 37.95 7.23
CA GLU A 140 40.20 39.24 7.91
C GLU A 140 40.48 40.37 6.90
N SER A 141 39.81 41.50 7.09
CA SER A 141 40.16 42.75 6.42
C SER A 141 41.45 43.27 7.03
N SER A 142 42.55 43.19 6.28
CA SER A 142 43.89 43.58 6.72
C SER A 142 43.93 45.03 7.22
N GLY A 143 44.04 45.20 8.55
CA GLY A 143 44.18 46.49 9.20
C GLY A 143 43.00 46.90 10.09
N HIS A 144 42.88 46.26 11.27
CA HIS A 144 42.62 46.93 12.55
C HIS A 144 42.63 45.90 13.69
N HIS A 145 43.77 45.76 14.38
CA HIS A 145 43.82 44.98 15.63
C HIS A 145 42.92 45.65 16.67
N THR A 146 41.85 44.96 17.05
CA THR A 146 40.97 45.27 18.18
C THR A 146 40.88 44.02 19.05
N GLN A 147 40.63 44.20 20.35
CA GLN A 147 40.81 43.14 21.34
C GLN A 147 40.00 41.88 21.02
N GLU A 148 40.63 40.72 21.16
CA GLU A 148 39.97 39.42 21.01
C GLU A 148 38.90 39.26 22.10
N GLU A 149 37.62 39.18 21.70
CA GLU A 149 36.60 38.60 22.56
C GLU A 149 36.89 37.09 22.73
N PRO A 150 36.71 36.51 23.93
CA PRO A 150 36.97 35.09 24.16
C PRO A 150 36.06 34.24 23.26
N ASP A 151 36.67 33.39 22.43
CA ASP A 151 35.97 32.42 21.58
C ASP A 151 35.49 31.25 22.45
N PRO A 152 34.17 31.03 22.66
CA PRO A 152 33.66 29.95 23.51
C PRO A 152 33.88 28.54 22.91
N LEU A 153 34.45 28.44 21.70
CA LEU A 153 35.03 27.19 21.19
C LEU A 153 36.42 26.88 21.78
N LEU A 154 37.11 27.86 22.38
CA LEU A 154 38.47 27.71 22.94
C LEU A 154 38.50 27.62 24.48
N GLU A 155 37.48 28.10 25.20
CA GLU A 155 37.45 28.06 26.67
C GLU A 155 37.37 26.65 27.28
N MET A 156 37.00 25.62 26.50
CA MET A 156 36.92 24.23 26.94
C MET A 156 37.54 23.27 25.91
N PRO A 157 38.50 22.40 26.29
CA PRO A 157 39.05 21.39 25.39
C PRO A 157 38.02 20.26 25.16
N VAL A 158 37.28 20.37 24.07
CA VAL A 158 36.24 19.41 23.67
C VAL A 158 36.90 18.08 23.26
N SER A 159 36.89 17.08 24.15
CA SER A 159 37.69 15.86 23.96
C SER A 159 37.32 15.04 22.73
N PHE A 160 36.03 14.99 22.37
CA PHE A 160 35.54 14.22 21.23
C PHE A 160 34.45 14.98 20.44
N PRO A 161 34.83 15.98 19.61
CA PRO A 161 33.90 16.86 18.94
C PRO A 161 33.25 16.24 17.69
N LEU A 162 32.07 16.73 17.33
CA LEU A 162 31.29 16.36 16.15
C LEU A 162 30.71 17.64 15.54
N PHE A 163 31.40 18.20 14.53
CA PHE A 163 30.95 19.39 13.83
C PHE A 163 30.22 19.00 12.55
N LEU A 164 28.93 19.35 12.46
CA LEU A 164 28.16 19.27 11.22
C LEU A 164 28.25 20.60 10.49
N GLN A 165 29.01 20.63 9.39
CA GLN A 165 29.16 21.80 8.52
C GLN A 165 28.26 21.69 7.27
N HIS A 166 27.73 22.80 6.78
CA HIS A 166 26.93 22.87 5.54
C HIS A 166 27.27 24.17 4.81
N PRO A 167 27.42 24.19 3.46
CA PRO A 167 27.85 25.38 2.72
C PRO A 167 26.89 26.58 2.81
N PHE A 168 25.60 26.31 3.05
CA PHE A 168 24.52 27.31 3.00
C PHE A 168 23.67 27.40 4.28
N ARG A 169 24.04 26.72 5.37
CA ARG A 169 23.19 26.57 6.58
C ARG A 169 24.01 26.70 7.86
N ARG A 170 23.33 26.85 8.99
CA ARG A 170 24.01 26.91 10.29
C ARG A 170 24.78 25.63 10.56
N HIS A 171 26.02 25.78 11.01
CA HIS A 171 26.79 24.66 11.53
C HIS A 171 26.19 24.20 12.85
N LEU A 172 26.28 22.90 13.16
CA LEU A 172 25.86 22.34 14.45
C LEU A 172 27.08 21.71 15.13
N CYS A 173 27.47 22.26 16.27
CA CYS A 173 28.60 21.76 17.06
C CYS A 173 28.09 20.86 18.19
N PHE A 174 28.48 19.59 18.15
CA PHE A 174 28.22 18.62 19.21
C PHE A 174 29.53 18.10 19.82
N SER A 175 29.43 17.47 20.99
CA SER A 175 30.50 16.66 21.58
C SER A 175 29.94 15.38 22.20
N ALA A 176 30.70 14.30 22.07
CA ALA A 176 30.41 13.02 22.70
C ALA A 176 31.29 12.83 23.95
N ALA A 177 30.82 12.01 24.90
CA ALA A 177 31.55 11.75 26.15
C ALA A 177 32.78 10.83 25.98
N THR A 178 32.85 10.02 24.92
CA THR A 178 33.96 9.08 24.65
C THR A 178 34.28 8.98 23.16
N ALA A 179 35.47 8.43 22.83
CA ALA A 179 35.90 8.18 21.45
C ALA A 179 34.98 7.18 20.72
N GLU A 180 34.46 6.18 21.42
CA GLU A 180 33.53 5.18 20.90
C GLU A 180 32.18 5.82 20.56
N ALA A 181 31.67 6.69 21.44
CA ALA A 181 30.46 7.45 21.20
C ALA A 181 30.63 8.43 20.02
N GLN A 182 31.77 9.12 19.92
CA GLN A 182 32.10 9.99 18.79
C GLN A 182 32.16 9.20 17.46
N ARG A 183 32.81 8.02 17.47
CA ARG A 183 32.88 7.11 16.32
C ARG A 183 31.49 6.65 15.90
N ALA A 184 30.67 6.16 16.84
CA ALA A 184 29.33 5.66 16.55
C ALA A 184 28.42 6.77 15.97
N TRP A 185 28.41 7.95 16.60
CA TRP A 185 27.69 9.11 16.09
C TRP A 185 28.19 9.57 14.72
N ARG A 186 29.51 9.63 14.48
CA ARG A 186 30.06 9.98 13.15
C ARG A 186 29.54 9.04 12.07
N LEU A 187 29.60 7.73 12.30
CA LEU A 187 29.15 6.73 11.33
C LEU A 187 27.63 6.79 11.09
N ALA A 188 26.85 6.96 12.15
CA ALA A 188 25.40 7.16 12.04
C ALA A 188 25.05 8.43 11.24
N LEU A 189 25.70 9.56 11.55
CA LEU A 189 25.52 10.83 10.85
C LEU A 189 25.96 10.76 9.38
N GLN A 190 27.09 10.11 9.07
CA GLN A 190 27.52 9.85 7.69
C GLN A 190 26.47 9.03 6.91
N GLY A 191 25.91 7.99 7.53
CA GLY A 191 24.80 7.21 6.96
C GLY A 191 23.55 8.06 6.71
N GLY A 192 23.16 8.91 7.66
CA GLY A 192 22.05 9.84 7.53
C GLY A 192 22.24 10.87 6.42
N ILE A 193 23.44 11.45 6.31
CA ILE A 193 23.81 12.38 5.23
C ILE A 193 23.72 11.70 3.86
N ARG A 194 24.27 10.48 3.69
CA ARG A 194 24.15 9.72 2.44
C ARG A 194 22.67 9.44 2.10
N LEU A 195 21.92 8.89 3.05
CA LEU A 195 20.50 8.55 2.87
C LEU A 195 19.66 9.76 2.44
N ARG A 196 19.95 10.95 2.97
CA ARG A 196 19.28 12.19 2.59
C ARG A 196 19.81 12.78 1.28
N GLY A 197 21.09 12.64 1.00
CA GLY A 197 21.73 13.15 -0.21
C GLY A 197 21.32 12.41 -1.48
N THR A 198 21.13 11.09 -1.44
CA THR A 198 20.86 10.28 -2.64
C THR A 198 19.40 9.90 -2.84
N VAL A 199 18.46 10.75 -2.42
CA VAL A 199 17.01 10.50 -2.56
C VAL A 199 16.59 10.43 -4.04
N LEU A 200 17.07 11.35 -4.88
CA LEU A 200 16.79 11.33 -6.32
C LEU A 200 17.62 10.26 -7.06
N GLN A 201 18.90 10.12 -6.71
CA GLN A 201 19.88 9.24 -7.37
C GLN A 201 19.52 7.75 -7.25
N ARG A 202 18.86 7.33 -6.16
CA ARG A 202 18.38 5.94 -5.98
C ARG A 202 16.96 5.72 -6.51
N SER A 203 16.28 6.77 -6.97
CA SER A 203 14.91 6.66 -7.45
C SER A 203 14.87 6.08 -8.86
N GLN A 204 14.24 4.90 -9.00
CA GLN A 204 13.97 4.28 -10.31
C GLN A 204 12.81 4.98 -11.05
N ALA A 205 12.21 6.02 -10.49
CA ALA A 205 11.10 6.75 -11.12
C ALA A 205 11.63 7.67 -12.24
N PRO A 206 11.16 7.56 -13.50
CA PRO A 206 11.66 8.38 -14.61
C PRO A 206 11.54 9.89 -14.35
N ALA A 207 10.50 10.32 -13.63
CA ALA A 207 10.33 11.71 -13.22
C ALA A 207 11.44 12.27 -12.29
N ALA A 208 12.26 11.42 -11.67
CA ALA A 208 13.45 11.82 -10.92
C ALA A 208 14.70 11.93 -11.82
N ARG A 209 14.86 11.02 -12.79
CA ARG A 209 15.88 11.11 -13.86
C ARG A 209 15.69 12.39 -14.68
N ALA A 210 14.49 12.61 -15.19
CA ALA A 210 14.06 13.82 -15.89
C ALA A 210 14.31 15.11 -15.09
N PHE A 211 14.20 15.06 -13.76
CA PHE A 211 14.48 16.21 -12.91
C PHE A 211 15.98 16.53 -12.87
N LEU A 212 16.84 15.51 -12.70
CA LEU A 212 18.30 15.70 -12.67
C LEU A 212 18.84 16.15 -14.04
N ASP A 213 18.30 15.66 -15.15
CA ASP A 213 18.67 16.17 -16.49
C ASP A 213 18.13 17.57 -16.76
N ALA A 214 16.96 17.94 -16.22
CA ALA A 214 16.47 19.32 -16.29
C ALA A 214 17.35 20.29 -15.48
N ILE A 215 17.90 19.86 -14.33
CA ILE A 215 18.88 20.63 -13.55
C ILE A 215 20.19 20.80 -14.35
N ARG A 216 20.62 19.75 -15.06
CA ARG A 216 21.80 19.77 -15.94
C ARG A 216 21.61 20.81 -17.05
N LEU A 217 20.50 20.75 -17.80
CA LEU A 217 20.18 21.68 -18.88
C LEU A 217 19.99 23.12 -18.40
N TYR A 218 19.25 23.35 -17.31
CA TYR A 218 19.10 24.68 -16.71
C TYR A 218 20.45 25.31 -16.36
N ARG A 219 21.38 24.52 -15.79
CA ARG A 219 22.74 25.00 -15.48
C ARG A 219 23.58 25.23 -16.74
N GLN A 220 23.47 24.39 -17.77
CA GLN A 220 24.13 24.62 -19.07
C GLN A 220 23.65 25.95 -19.70
N GLN A 221 22.36 26.29 -19.62
CA GLN A 221 21.83 27.57 -20.10
C GLN A 221 22.39 28.80 -19.35
N GLN A 222 22.86 28.63 -18.11
CA GLN A 222 23.60 29.68 -17.36
C GLN A 222 25.12 29.62 -17.58
N GLY A 223 25.60 28.84 -18.57
CA GLY A 223 27.03 28.64 -18.85
C GLY A 223 27.76 27.74 -17.83
N HIS A 224 27.03 27.04 -16.96
CA HIS A 224 27.59 26.19 -15.89
C HIS A 224 27.61 24.71 -16.27
N PHE A 225 28.55 24.35 -17.16
CA PHE A 225 28.83 22.97 -17.55
C PHE A 225 29.56 22.21 -16.43
N GLY A 226 29.17 20.94 -16.20
CA GLY A 226 29.81 20.02 -15.26
C GLY A 226 28.93 19.63 -14.07
N ASN A 227 29.00 18.35 -13.67
CA ASN A 227 28.26 17.81 -12.54
C ASN A 227 28.93 18.14 -11.20
N ASP A 228 28.10 18.40 -10.19
CA ASP A 228 28.50 18.96 -8.90
C ASP A 228 27.53 18.50 -7.78
N ASP A 229 27.99 18.57 -6.54
CA ASP A 229 27.31 18.00 -5.36
C ASP A 229 26.03 18.77 -4.96
N VAL A 230 25.71 19.88 -5.65
CA VAL A 230 24.39 20.57 -5.58
C VAL A 230 23.23 19.69 -6.05
N THR A 231 23.51 18.57 -6.71
CA THR A 231 22.50 17.57 -7.14
C THR A 231 22.04 16.63 -6.03
N LEU A 232 22.60 16.72 -4.81
CA LEU A 232 22.24 15.89 -3.67
C LEU A 232 21.00 16.44 -2.93
N GLY A 233 19.99 15.59 -2.73
CA GLY A 233 18.79 15.87 -1.92
C GLY A 233 17.49 15.38 -2.55
N SER A 234 16.38 15.91 -2.04
CA SER A 234 15.10 15.96 -2.76
C SER A 234 15.07 17.10 -3.78
N ASP A 235 14.05 17.13 -4.63
CA ASP A 235 13.83 18.14 -5.67
C ASP A 235 13.89 19.59 -5.16
N ALA A 236 13.22 19.90 -4.06
CA ALA A 236 13.25 21.23 -3.43
C ALA A 236 14.62 21.57 -2.82
N GLU A 237 15.34 20.57 -2.28
CA GLU A 237 16.68 20.75 -1.72
C GLU A 237 17.71 21.02 -2.83
N VAL A 238 17.60 20.36 -3.98
CA VAL A 238 18.46 20.57 -5.16
C VAL A 238 18.24 21.95 -5.77
N LEU A 239 17.00 22.39 -6.01
CA LEU A 239 16.74 23.76 -6.49
C LEU A 239 17.25 24.82 -5.49
N THR A 240 17.18 24.53 -4.19
CA THR A 240 17.74 25.40 -3.15
C THR A 240 19.26 25.46 -3.22
N ALA A 241 19.95 24.33 -3.40
CA ALA A 241 21.40 24.28 -3.52
C ALA A 241 21.91 25.01 -4.78
N VAL A 242 21.18 24.92 -5.89
CA VAL A 242 21.45 25.68 -7.13
C VAL A 242 21.31 27.18 -6.88
N LEU A 243 20.15 27.66 -6.39
CA LEU A 243 19.95 29.10 -6.18
C LEU A 243 20.88 29.68 -5.10
N MET A 244 21.13 28.93 -4.02
CA MET A 244 22.05 29.38 -2.97
C MET A 244 23.48 29.51 -3.49
N ARG A 245 23.90 28.70 -4.46
CA ARG A 245 25.21 28.86 -5.14
C ARG A 245 25.24 30.12 -6.00
N GLU A 246 24.17 30.40 -6.77
CA GLU A 246 24.03 31.59 -7.61
C GLU A 246 24.00 32.89 -6.77
N LEU A 247 23.31 32.89 -5.63
CA LEU A 247 23.18 34.05 -4.74
C LEU A 247 24.42 34.28 -3.85
N LEU A 248 25.21 33.24 -3.53
CA LEU A 248 26.30 33.32 -2.55
C LEU A 248 27.33 34.44 -2.83
N PRO A 249 27.82 34.67 -4.07
CA PRO A 249 28.78 35.74 -4.35
C PRO A 249 28.19 37.13 -4.09
N ALA A 250 26.94 37.36 -4.50
CA ALA A 250 26.25 38.64 -4.31
C ALA A 250 25.96 38.90 -2.82
N LEU A 251 25.47 37.89 -2.10
CA LEU A 251 25.22 37.97 -0.65
C LEU A 251 26.52 38.25 0.13
N ARG A 252 27.64 37.62 -0.27
CA ARG A 252 28.96 37.89 0.33
C ARG A 252 29.38 39.34 0.11
N ALA A 253 29.36 39.82 -1.13
CA ALA A 253 29.77 41.18 -1.48
C ALA A 253 28.93 42.26 -0.79
N GLN A 254 27.61 42.05 -0.68
CA GLN A 254 26.69 43.01 -0.07
C GLN A 254 26.72 43.00 1.47
N THR A 255 26.93 41.84 2.11
CA THR A 255 26.66 41.69 3.56
C THR A 255 27.90 41.51 4.42
N LEU A 256 28.97 40.88 3.94
CA LEU A 256 30.19 40.72 4.74
C LEU A 256 30.81 42.05 5.22
N PRO A 257 30.78 43.16 4.44
CA PRO A 257 31.28 44.46 4.92
C PRO A 257 30.42 45.10 6.03
N GLY A 258 29.16 44.69 6.19
CA GLY A 258 28.20 45.26 7.13
C GLY A 258 28.02 44.48 8.44
N LEU A 259 28.61 43.29 8.56
CA LEU A 259 28.51 42.47 9.77
C LEU A 259 29.41 43.02 10.89
N ARG A 260 28.83 43.23 12.07
CA ARG A 260 29.55 43.62 13.29
C ARG A 260 30.20 42.40 13.95
N GLY A 261 31.35 42.60 14.58
CA GLY A 261 32.14 41.58 15.28
C GLY A 261 33.46 41.25 14.56
N ALA A 262 34.49 40.91 15.33
CA ALA A 262 35.80 40.51 14.83
C ALA A 262 35.87 38.99 14.54
N GLY A 263 36.84 38.58 13.73
CA GLY A 263 37.19 37.18 13.47
C GLY A 263 36.00 36.22 13.31
N ARG A 264 36.02 35.15 14.12
CA ARG A 264 35.04 34.04 14.08
C ARG A 264 33.61 34.43 14.47
N ALA A 265 33.42 35.48 15.27
CA ALA A 265 32.07 35.97 15.57
C ALA A 265 31.35 36.43 14.29
N ARG A 266 32.09 37.01 13.34
CA ARG A 266 31.58 37.38 12.02
C ARG A 266 31.20 36.16 11.18
N ALA A 267 31.96 35.07 11.27
CA ALA A 267 31.64 33.79 10.61
C ALA A 267 30.36 33.15 11.15
N TRP A 268 30.13 33.19 12.47
CA TRP A 268 28.88 32.73 13.09
C TRP A 268 27.67 33.58 12.69
N ALA A 269 27.80 34.91 12.68
CA ALA A 269 26.74 35.81 12.22
C ALA A 269 26.39 35.57 10.72
N TRP A 270 27.41 35.36 9.89
CA TRP A 270 27.28 35.01 8.48
C TRP A 270 26.57 33.65 8.28
N ALA A 271 26.92 32.61 9.04
CA ALA A 271 26.25 31.31 8.99
C ALA A 271 24.78 31.38 9.43
N LYS A 272 24.46 32.20 10.45
CA LYS A 272 23.08 32.46 10.91
C LYS A 272 22.24 33.19 9.84
N LEU A 273 22.86 34.09 9.07
CA LEU A 273 22.21 34.74 7.93
C LEU A 273 21.95 33.73 6.79
N LEU A 274 22.95 32.94 6.40
CA LEU A 274 22.81 31.95 5.33
C LEU A 274 21.71 30.92 5.63
N ASP A 275 21.61 30.43 6.88
CA ASP A 275 20.55 29.50 7.28
C ASP A 275 19.13 30.08 7.08
N ALA A 276 18.95 31.38 7.34
CA ALA A 276 17.69 32.07 7.12
C ALA A 276 17.38 32.30 5.63
N VAL A 277 18.39 32.62 4.82
CA VAL A 277 18.24 32.74 3.35
C VAL A 277 17.89 31.37 2.76
N HIS A 278 18.62 30.33 3.13
CA HIS A 278 18.36 28.94 2.71
C HIS A 278 16.96 28.47 3.12
N ALA A 279 16.52 28.76 4.34
CA ALA A 279 15.17 28.43 4.79
C ALA A 279 14.09 29.15 3.97
N ALA A 280 14.29 30.43 3.64
CA ALA A 280 13.37 31.19 2.80
C ALA A 280 13.31 30.67 1.36
N VAL A 281 14.48 30.36 0.76
CA VAL A 281 14.58 29.76 -0.58
C VAL A 281 13.93 28.37 -0.62
N LEU A 282 14.24 27.49 0.35
CA LEU A 282 13.68 26.14 0.43
C LEU A 282 12.16 26.15 0.60
N ALA A 283 11.62 27.07 1.40
CA ALA A 283 10.18 27.25 1.53
C ALA A 283 9.53 27.70 0.21
N GLY A 284 10.17 28.61 -0.53
CA GLY A 284 9.75 29.03 -1.86
C GLY A 284 9.77 27.88 -2.88
N ALA A 285 10.92 27.23 -3.06
CA ALA A 285 11.10 26.12 -4.00
C ALA A 285 10.15 24.94 -3.70
N SER A 286 9.99 24.59 -2.42
CA SER A 286 9.02 23.58 -1.98
C SER A 286 7.57 23.97 -2.32
N THR A 287 7.22 25.25 -2.26
CA THR A 287 5.87 25.73 -2.57
C THR A 287 5.63 25.71 -4.09
N GLY A 288 6.60 26.16 -4.87
CA GLY A 288 6.52 26.16 -6.34
C GLY A 288 6.44 24.75 -6.93
N LEU A 289 7.27 23.81 -6.45
CA LEU A 289 7.21 22.41 -6.90
C LEU A 289 5.87 21.73 -6.51
N ARG A 290 5.31 22.04 -5.34
CA ARG A 290 3.96 21.57 -4.96
C ARG A 290 2.86 22.16 -5.84
N ALA A 291 3.00 23.41 -6.29
CA ALA A 291 2.08 24.03 -7.23
C ALA A 291 2.17 23.42 -8.64
N PHE A 292 3.37 22.96 -9.05
CA PHE A 292 3.59 22.23 -10.30
C PHE A 292 3.17 20.75 -10.25
N GLN A 293 3.05 20.13 -9.07
CA GLN A 293 2.78 18.70 -8.96
C GLN A 293 1.48 18.23 -9.67
N PRO A 294 0.33 18.96 -9.65
CA PRO A 294 -0.85 18.58 -10.42
C PRO A 294 -0.59 18.65 -11.94
N GLU A 295 0.04 19.72 -12.41
CA GLU A 295 0.40 19.92 -13.82
C GLU A 295 1.35 18.83 -14.32
N LYS A 296 2.28 18.37 -13.46
CA LYS A 296 3.19 17.25 -13.71
C LYS A 296 2.45 15.91 -13.84
N GLU A 297 1.45 15.65 -13.00
CA GLU A 297 0.65 14.41 -13.07
C GLU A 297 -0.24 14.40 -14.32
N GLU A 298 -0.81 15.55 -14.70
CA GLU A 298 -1.55 15.73 -15.95
C GLU A 298 -0.64 15.60 -17.18
N LEU A 299 0.51 16.28 -17.19
CA LEU A 299 1.50 16.22 -18.26
C LEU A 299 2.01 14.80 -18.48
N LEU A 300 2.34 14.05 -17.42
CA LEU A 300 2.76 12.65 -17.55
C LEU A 300 1.65 11.78 -18.17
N ALA A 301 0.39 11.97 -17.79
CA ALA A 301 -0.73 11.23 -18.38
C ALA A 301 -0.98 11.60 -19.85
N ALA A 302 -0.82 12.88 -20.21
CA ALA A 302 -0.94 13.35 -21.59
C ALA A 302 0.22 12.83 -22.47
N LEU A 303 1.46 12.93 -21.98
CA LEU A 303 2.66 12.41 -22.66
C LEU A 303 2.52 10.92 -22.96
N GLU A 304 2.16 10.12 -21.95
CA GLU A 304 1.91 8.68 -22.07
C GLU A 304 0.90 8.37 -23.21
N LYS A 305 -0.23 9.10 -23.23
CA LYS A 305 -1.29 8.96 -24.24
C LYS A 305 -0.85 9.38 -25.65
N THR A 306 0.02 10.39 -25.77
CA THR A 306 0.52 10.88 -27.08
C THR A 306 1.70 10.09 -27.62
N ILE A 307 2.59 9.57 -26.75
CA ILE A 307 3.85 8.96 -27.17
C ILE A 307 3.68 7.45 -27.39
N ARG A 308 2.87 6.75 -26.58
CA ARG A 308 2.70 5.29 -26.72
C ARG A 308 2.17 4.83 -28.09
N PRO A 309 1.24 5.50 -28.80
CA PRO A 309 0.82 5.06 -30.14
C PRO A 309 1.85 5.38 -31.23
N ASP A 310 2.56 6.50 -31.13
CA ASP A 310 3.41 7.03 -32.21
C ASP A 310 4.91 6.75 -32.00
N VAL A 311 5.28 6.00 -30.95
CA VAL A 311 6.67 5.76 -30.50
C VAL A 311 7.59 5.29 -31.62
N ASP A 312 7.17 4.33 -32.45
CA ASP A 312 8.00 3.82 -33.55
C ASP A 312 8.23 4.89 -34.62
N GLN A 313 7.21 5.69 -34.95
CA GLN A 313 7.35 6.82 -35.89
C GLN A 313 8.26 7.92 -35.30
N MET A 314 8.17 8.17 -34.00
CA MET A 314 9.01 9.14 -33.30
C MET A 314 10.47 8.68 -33.24
N LEU A 315 10.75 7.39 -33.01
CA LEU A 315 12.09 6.81 -33.03
C LEU A 315 12.68 6.81 -34.45
N ASN A 316 11.93 6.37 -35.46
CA ASN A 316 12.33 6.40 -36.88
C ASN A 316 12.64 7.83 -37.38
N LEU A 317 11.93 8.85 -36.87
CA LEU A 317 12.27 10.25 -37.14
C LEU A 317 13.53 10.68 -36.39
N ARG A 318 13.67 10.29 -35.12
CA ARG A 318 14.85 10.57 -34.30
C ARG A 318 16.12 10.04 -34.97
N GLU A 319 16.11 8.80 -35.46
CA GLU A 319 17.19 8.20 -36.28
C GLU A 319 17.56 9.06 -37.49
N ARG A 320 16.55 9.45 -38.28
CA ARG A 320 16.74 10.17 -39.55
C ARG A 320 17.38 11.54 -39.35
N VAL A 321 17.03 12.21 -38.26
CA VAL A 321 17.65 13.48 -37.84
C VAL A 321 19.04 13.23 -37.24
N LEU A 322 19.19 12.20 -36.38
CA LEU A 322 20.45 11.80 -35.74
C LEU A 322 21.53 11.50 -36.78
N GLY A 323 21.26 10.66 -37.79
CA GLY A 323 22.24 10.31 -38.83
C GLY A 323 22.65 11.49 -39.71
N ARG A 324 21.74 12.42 -39.99
CA ARG A 324 22.05 13.70 -40.69
C ARG A 324 22.93 14.61 -39.83
N LEU A 325 22.52 14.83 -38.58
CA LEU A 325 23.20 15.73 -37.64
C LEU A 325 24.58 15.20 -37.24
N GLN A 326 24.74 13.87 -37.14
CA GLN A 326 26.02 13.21 -36.93
C GLN A 326 27.01 13.53 -38.07
N ALA A 327 26.58 13.56 -39.33
CA ALA A 327 27.48 13.85 -40.46
C ALA A 327 28.16 15.23 -40.35
N ASN A 328 27.45 16.25 -39.85
CA ASN A 328 28.02 17.57 -39.57
C ASN A 328 28.91 17.55 -38.31
N VAL A 329 28.39 17.01 -37.20
CA VAL A 329 29.02 17.14 -35.87
C VAL A 329 30.24 16.22 -35.69
N GLN A 330 30.32 15.09 -36.40
CA GLN A 330 31.33 14.06 -36.17
C GLN A 330 32.78 14.53 -36.41
N GLY A 331 33.02 15.44 -37.37
CA GLY A 331 34.35 16.02 -37.62
C GLY A 331 34.89 16.83 -36.42
N PRO A 332 34.16 17.88 -35.98
CA PRO A 332 34.46 18.62 -34.75
C PRO A 332 34.54 17.72 -33.49
N LEU A 333 33.62 16.78 -33.34
CA LEU A 333 33.54 15.86 -32.20
C LEU A 333 34.75 14.94 -32.10
N GLU A 334 35.13 14.24 -33.18
CA GLU A 334 36.36 13.41 -33.23
C GLU A 334 37.61 14.23 -32.92
N SER A 335 37.72 15.45 -33.46
CA SER A 335 38.83 16.37 -33.17
C SER A 335 38.89 16.75 -31.69
N CYS A 336 37.72 16.98 -31.06
CA CYS A 336 37.63 17.29 -29.63
C CYS A 336 37.98 16.08 -28.75
N LEU A 337 37.41 14.91 -29.01
CA LEU A 337 37.65 13.67 -28.25
C LEU A 337 39.14 13.28 -28.28
N ARG A 338 39.74 13.22 -29.48
CA ARG A 338 41.17 12.88 -29.67
C ARG A 338 42.13 13.83 -28.97
N ARG A 339 41.80 15.14 -28.94
CA ARG A 339 42.68 16.17 -28.36
C ARG A 339 42.50 16.36 -26.86
N LYS A 340 41.30 16.15 -26.31
CA LYS A 340 40.95 16.57 -24.93
C LYS A 340 40.49 15.43 -24.01
N VAL A 341 39.88 14.38 -24.54
CA VAL A 341 39.31 13.27 -23.73
C VAL A 341 40.23 12.05 -23.71
N ASP A 342 40.68 11.60 -24.88
CA ASP A 342 41.41 10.34 -25.07
C ASP A 342 42.65 10.18 -24.18
N ALA A 343 43.38 11.28 -23.92
CA ALA A 343 44.61 11.27 -23.11
C ALA A 343 44.37 11.05 -21.60
N GLN A 344 43.15 11.31 -21.09
CA GLN A 344 42.81 11.11 -19.68
C GLN A 344 41.78 10.01 -19.46
N LEU A 345 40.96 9.66 -20.46
CA LEU A 345 39.92 8.64 -20.35
C LEU A 345 40.43 7.30 -19.75
N PRO A 346 41.57 6.72 -20.15
CA PRO A 346 42.10 5.50 -19.50
C PRO A 346 42.46 5.72 -18.02
N ARG A 347 42.96 6.90 -17.65
CA ARG A 347 43.38 7.23 -16.28
C ARG A 347 42.18 7.43 -15.35
N VAL A 348 41.11 8.06 -15.85
CA VAL A 348 39.83 8.20 -15.14
C VAL A 348 39.15 6.84 -15.02
N THR A 349 39.01 6.10 -16.14
CA THR A 349 38.40 4.76 -16.18
C THR A 349 39.08 3.80 -15.22
N GLN A 350 40.41 3.70 -15.23
CA GLN A 350 41.13 2.82 -14.32
C GLN A 350 40.96 3.23 -12.83
N SER A 351 40.89 4.54 -12.54
CA SER A 351 40.71 5.03 -11.17
C SER A 351 39.28 4.82 -10.66
N LEU A 352 38.26 4.88 -11.52
CA LEU A 352 36.89 4.51 -11.18
C LEU A 352 36.77 2.99 -11.00
N LEU A 353 37.32 2.22 -11.95
CA LEU A 353 37.32 0.76 -11.92
C LEU A 353 37.95 0.22 -10.63
N SER A 354 39.16 0.66 -10.28
CA SER A 354 39.83 0.22 -9.05
C SER A 354 39.09 0.62 -7.76
N THR A 355 38.31 1.71 -7.79
CA THR A 355 37.49 2.14 -6.64
C THR A 355 36.34 1.17 -6.42
N VAL A 356 35.56 0.94 -7.48
CA VAL A 356 34.38 0.06 -7.43
C VAL A 356 34.79 -1.39 -7.19
N GLU A 357 35.92 -1.84 -7.73
CA GLU A 357 36.45 -3.18 -7.47
C GLU A 357 36.90 -3.38 -6.02
N ALA A 358 37.58 -2.39 -5.42
CA ALA A 358 37.97 -2.45 -4.01
C ALA A 358 36.74 -2.49 -3.09
N GLU A 359 35.73 -1.66 -3.36
CA GLU A 359 34.49 -1.64 -2.57
C GLU A 359 33.67 -2.92 -2.74
N LEU A 360 33.51 -3.45 -3.96
CA LEU A 360 32.82 -4.72 -4.21
C LEU A 360 33.57 -5.92 -3.60
N ALA A 361 34.90 -5.92 -3.61
CA ALA A 361 35.71 -6.93 -2.91
C ALA A 361 35.54 -6.85 -1.39
N ALA A 362 35.41 -5.64 -0.83
CA ALA A 362 35.09 -5.44 0.58
C ALA A 362 33.67 -5.95 0.91
N VAL A 363 32.67 -5.66 0.07
CA VAL A 363 31.30 -6.21 0.21
C VAL A 363 31.32 -7.74 0.17
N GLN A 364 31.98 -8.35 -0.82
CA GLN A 364 32.10 -9.81 -0.92
C GLN A 364 32.78 -10.40 0.32
N THR A 365 33.83 -9.74 0.83
CA THR A 365 34.55 -10.16 2.03
C THR A 365 33.68 -10.09 3.28
N LEU A 366 32.97 -8.99 3.51
CA LEU A 366 32.08 -8.79 4.65
C LEU A 366 30.90 -9.77 4.63
N LEU A 367 30.26 -9.95 3.48
CA LEU A 367 29.20 -10.94 3.25
C LEU A 367 29.70 -12.36 3.56
N THR A 368 30.90 -12.70 3.08
CA THR A 368 31.54 -14.00 3.31
C THR A 368 31.83 -14.22 4.80
N GLN A 369 32.39 -13.23 5.50
CA GLN A 369 32.58 -13.29 6.96
C GLN A 369 31.26 -13.38 7.73
N GLY A 370 30.16 -12.86 7.19
CA GLY A 370 28.81 -13.06 7.72
C GLY A 370 28.35 -14.51 7.61
N MET A 371 28.44 -15.10 6.41
CA MET A 371 28.11 -16.51 6.17
C MET A 371 29.01 -17.44 7.01
N ASP A 372 30.31 -17.18 7.08
CA ASP A 372 31.26 -17.92 7.92
C ASP A 372 30.98 -17.80 9.43
N ARG A 373 30.31 -16.73 9.89
CA ARG A 373 29.85 -16.62 11.29
C ARG A 373 28.63 -17.51 11.53
N LEU A 374 27.67 -17.54 10.60
CA LEU A 374 26.51 -18.42 10.68
C LEU A 374 26.92 -19.91 10.64
N SER A 375 27.72 -20.31 9.65
CA SER A 375 28.22 -21.69 9.52
C SER A 375 29.00 -22.18 10.74
N ARG A 376 29.81 -21.31 11.38
CA ARG A 376 30.57 -21.68 12.59
C ARG A 376 29.71 -21.74 13.84
N HIS A 377 28.78 -20.81 14.05
CA HIS A 377 27.88 -20.88 15.20
C HIS A 377 26.99 -22.12 15.15
N LEU A 378 26.48 -22.48 13.96
CA LEU A 378 25.62 -23.65 13.76
C LEU A 378 26.35 -24.98 14.03
N ARG A 379 27.65 -25.08 13.76
CA ARG A 379 28.48 -26.24 14.16
C ARG A 379 28.92 -26.17 15.64
N GLY A 380 29.16 -24.98 16.17
CA GLY A 380 29.81 -24.78 17.47
C GLY A 380 28.86 -24.71 18.68
N SER A 381 27.57 -24.44 18.50
CA SER A 381 26.61 -24.41 19.60
C SER A 381 25.16 -24.59 19.11
N PRO A 382 24.42 -25.64 19.52
CA PRO A 382 23.02 -25.88 19.11
C PRO A 382 22.01 -24.95 19.81
N SER A 383 22.44 -23.78 20.28
CA SER A 383 21.59 -22.79 20.95
C SER A 383 20.73 -22.04 19.92
N SER A 384 19.50 -22.49 19.73
CA SER A 384 18.53 -21.89 18.79
C SER A 384 18.36 -20.38 18.98
N THR A 385 18.34 -19.90 20.23
CA THR A 385 18.24 -18.46 20.56
C THR A 385 19.47 -17.66 20.13
N ARG A 386 20.69 -18.22 20.24
CA ARG A 386 21.90 -17.60 19.68
C ARG A 386 21.88 -17.62 18.15
N LEU A 387 21.45 -18.73 17.53
CA LEU A 387 21.35 -18.83 16.07
C LEU A 387 20.33 -17.82 15.50
N ARG A 388 19.13 -17.69 16.08
CA ARG A 388 18.15 -16.65 15.71
C ARG A 388 18.75 -15.24 15.80
N LYS A 389 19.53 -14.96 16.84
CA LYS A 389 20.21 -13.65 17.02
C LYS A 389 21.26 -13.39 15.95
N GLU A 390 22.07 -14.38 15.58
CA GLU A 390 23.08 -14.25 14.53
C GLU A 390 22.43 -14.13 13.14
N VAL A 391 21.33 -14.85 12.86
CA VAL A 391 20.54 -14.72 11.62
C VAL A 391 19.94 -13.33 11.51
N TYR A 392 19.37 -12.79 12.59
CA TYR A 392 18.89 -11.40 12.63
C TYR A 392 20.04 -10.39 12.41
N SER A 393 21.18 -10.59 13.07
CA SER A 393 22.39 -9.76 12.92
C SER A 393 22.89 -9.74 11.47
N PHE A 394 22.89 -10.89 10.79
CA PHE A 394 23.19 -10.99 9.37
C PHE A 394 22.14 -10.29 8.49
N GLY A 395 20.86 -10.41 8.81
CA GLY A 395 19.76 -9.74 8.11
C GLY A 395 19.70 -8.21 8.25
N GLU A 396 20.38 -7.65 9.27
CA GLU A 396 20.56 -6.21 9.48
C GLU A 396 21.94 -5.69 9.03
N MET A 397 22.86 -6.57 8.60
CA MET A 397 24.19 -6.21 8.10
C MET A 397 24.23 -5.08 7.06
N PRO A 398 23.30 -5.00 6.06
CA PRO A 398 23.30 -3.90 5.09
C PRO A 398 22.96 -2.53 5.71
N TRP A 399 22.33 -2.50 6.87
CA TRP A 399 21.86 -1.29 7.56
C TRP A 399 22.74 -0.93 8.76
N ASP A 400 23.72 -1.77 9.10
CA ASP A 400 24.66 -1.50 10.19
C ASP A 400 25.78 -0.56 9.73
N PRO A 401 25.91 0.64 10.34
CA PRO A 401 26.85 1.66 9.88
C PRO A 401 28.31 1.35 10.25
N GLU A 402 28.59 0.44 11.19
CA GLU A 402 29.96 0.06 11.53
C GLU A 402 30.47 -1.06 10.63
N LEU A 403 29.63 -2.06 10.33
CA LEU A 403 29.97 -3.10 9.37
C LEU A 403 30.15 -2.51 7.96
N MET A 404 29.17 -1.74 7.47
CA MET A 404 29.23 -1.22 6.09
C MET A 404 30.31 -0.16 5.85
N GLN A 405 30.81 0.54 6.89
CA GLN A 405 31.95 1.46 6.71
C GLN A 405 33.22 0.74 6.25
N THR A 406 33.34 -0.58 6.47
CA THR A 406 34.46 -1.37 5.92
C THR A 406 34.46 -1.43 4.40
N CYS A 407 33.28 -1.30 3.76
CA CYS A 407 33.15 -1.14 2.32
C CYS A 407 33.27 0.33 1.91
N TYR A 408 32.47 1.21 2.56
CA TYR A 408 32.33 2.62 2.17
C TYR A 408 33.63 3.43 2.19
N ARG A 409 34.59 3.03 3.03
CA ARG A 409 35.92 3.66 3.12
C ARG A 409 36.74 3.52 1.84
N GLU A 410 36.52 2.50 1.02
CA GLU A 410 37.26 2.31 -0.23
C GLU A 410 36.86 3.38 -1.27
N ALA A 411 35.58 3.75 -1.33
CA ALA A 411 35.11 4.91 -2.08
C ALA A 411 35.68 6.23 -1.51
N GLU A 412 35.64 6.43 -0.18
CA GLU A 412 36.18 7.63 0.48
C GLU A 412 37.67 7.89 0.16
N ARG A 413 38.49 6.83 0.08
CA ARG A 413 39.94 6.90 -0.23
C ARG A 413 40.21 7.46 -1.63
N SER A 414 39.40 7.09 -2.61
CA SER A 414 39.61 7.49 -4.01
C SER A 414 39.20 8.94 -4.32
N ARG A 415 38.30 9.51 -3.51
CA ARG A 415 37.66 10.83 -3.68
C ARG A 415 38.62 11.93 -4.14
N GLY A 416 39.76 12.07 -3.46
CA GLY A 416 40.75 13.11 -3.79
C GLY A 416 41.44 12.90 -5.14
N ARG A 417 41.81 11.66 -5.47
CA ARG A 417 42.43 11.31 -6.76
C ARG A 417 41.44 11.45 -7.91
N LEU A 418 40.19 11.02 -7.72
CA LEU A 418 39.13 11.18 -8.71
C LEU A 418 38.83 12.66 -8.95
N GLY A 419 38.72 13.47 -7.90
CA GLY A 419 38.57 14.92 -8.02
C GLY A 419 39.69 15.58 -8.83
N GLN A 420 40.96 15.24 -8.55
CA GLN A 420 42.10 15.76 -9.31
C GLN A 420 42.10 15.36 -10.79
N LEU A 421 41.64 14.15 -11.12
CA LEU A 421 41.56 13.66 -12.51
C LEU A 421 40.32 14.18 -13.26
N ALA A 422 39.23 14.51 -12.56
CA ALA A 422 37.94 14.91 -13.14
C ALA A 422 37.74 16.44 -13.19
N ALA A 423 38.38 17.21 -12.31
CA ALA A 423 38.31 18.67 -12.29
C ALA A 423 38.68 19.38 -13.62
N PRO A 424 39.64 18.89 -14.46
CA PRO A 424 39.91 19.45 -15.79
C PRO A 424 38.70 19.40 -16.75
N PHE A 425 37.70 18.56 -16.43
CA PHE A 425 36.45 18.40 -17.19
C PHE A 425 35.27 19.15 -16.54
N GLY A 426 35.52 20.02 -15.56
CA GLY A 426 34.49 20.75 -14.82
C GLY A 426 33.66 19.90 -13.86
N PHE A 427 34.07 18.64 -13.62
CA PHE A 427 33.40 17.76 -12.67
C PHE A 427 33.90 18.03 -11.25
N PHE A 428 32.98 18.44 -10.37
CA PHE A 428 33.24 18.69 -8.96
C PHE A 428 32.43 17.78 -8.02
N GLY A 429 31.45 17.04 -8.56
CA GLY A 429 30.49 16.18 -7.84
C GLY A 429 31.07 14.90 -7.22
N THR A 430 32.20 15.02 -6.52
CA THR A 430 32.96 13.88 -5.98
C THR A 430 32.26 13.23 -4.78
N GLN A 431 31.47 13.98 -4.00
CA GLN A 431 30.70 13.40 -2.89
C GLN A 431 29.52 12.59 -3.43
N SER A 432 28.85 13.06 -4.49
CA SER A 432 27.78 12.33 -5.16
C SER A 432 28.28 11.05 -5.83
N LEU A 433 29.50 11.05 -6.36
CA LEU A 433 30.13 9.84 -6.92
C LEU A 433 30.43 8.81 -5.81
N VAL A 434 31.03 9.26 -4.70
CA VAL A 434 31.30 8.41 -3.53
C VAL A 434 30.01 7.85 -2.93
N PHE A 435 28.98 8.68 -2.75
CA PHE A 435 27.69 8.22 -2.24
C PHE A 435 27.00 7.23 -3.20
N GLY A 436 27.09 7.42 -4.52
CA GLY A 436 26.58 6.46 -5.49
C GLY A 436 27.28 5.09 -5.41
N ALA A 437 28.59 5.07 -5.17
CA ALA A 437 29.36 3.83 -4.99
C ALA A 437 28.94 3.11 -3.69
N GLN A 438 28.81 3.87 -2.59
CA GLN A 438 28.35 3.39 -1.29
C GLN A 438 26.89 2.88 -1.33
N ASP A 439 26.02 3.53 -2.12
CA ASP A 439 24.64 3.06 -2.36
C ASP A 439 24.62 1.74 -3.13
N LEU A 440 25.45 1.61 -4.18
CA LEU A 440 25.61 0.36 -4.93
C LEU A 440 26.11 -0.78 -4.03
N ALA A 441 27.10 -0.50 -3.18
CA ALA A 441 27.64 -1.43 -2.19
C ALA A 441 26.57 -1.87 -1.18
N GLN A 442 25.75 -0.94 -0.69
CA GLN A 442 24.64 -1.24 0.22
C GLN A 442 23.56 -2.09 -0.45
N GLN A 443 23.17 -1.77 -1.69
CA GLN A 443 22.14 -2.49 -2.43
C GLN A 443 22.56 -3.93 -2.74
N LEU A 444 23.78 -4.13 -3.26
CA LEU A 444 24.29 -5.48 -3.54
C LEU A 444 24.50 -6.30 -2.26
N MET A 445 24.85 -5.67 -1.13
CA MET A 445 24.85 -6.35 0.17
C MET A 445 23.44 -6.76 0.59
N ALA A 446 22.45 -5.87 0.49
CA ALA A 446 21.06 -6.15 0.85
C ALA A 446 20.44 -7.27 0.00
N ASP A 447 20.66 -7.24 -1.31
CA ASP A 447 20.12 -8.24 -2.23
C ASP A 447 20.84 -9.60 -2.07
N ALA A 448 22.14 -9.61 -1.75
CA ALA A 448 22.87 -10.83 -1.42
C ALA A 448 22.47 -11.43 -0.07
N VAL A 449 22.26 -10.60 0.96
CA VAL A 449 21.75 -11.03 2.27
C VAL A 449 20.33 -11.58 2.16
N ALA A 450 19.44 -10.91 1.43
CA ALA A 450 18.07 -11.39 1.17
C ALA A 450 18.08 -12.72 0.40
N THR A 451 18.91 -12.83 -0.64
CA THR A 451 19.08 -14.08 -1.40
C THR A 451 19.62 -15.21 -0.52
N PHE A 452 20.60 -14.95 0.35
CA PHE A 452 21.13 -15.94 1.28
C PHE A 452 20.08 -16.40 2.27
N LEU A 453 19.34 -15.48 2.90
CA LEU A 453 18.32 -15.84 3.88
C LEU A 453 17.19 -16.67 3.27
N GLN A 454 16.68 -16.30 2.08
CA GLN A 454 15.64 -17.08 1.41
C GLN A 454 16.12 -18.49 0.98
N LEU A 455 17.35 -18.61 0.47
CA LEU A 455 17.91 -19.91 0.09
C LEU A 455 18.33 -20.75 1.30
N ALA A 456 18.72 -20.12 2.41
CA ALA A 456 19.04 -20.79 3.66
C ALA A 456 17.78 -21.40 4.29
N ASP A 457 16.69 -20.64 4.37
CA ASP A 457 15.38 -21.11 4.86
C ASP A 457 14.90 -22.36 4.09
N GLN A 458 14.91 -22.30 2.76
CA GLN A 458 14.57 -23.41 1.85
C GLN A 458 15.48 -24.64 1.98
N CYS A 459 16.70 -24.51 2.53
CA CYS A 459 17.62 -25.63 2.72
C CYS A 459 17.59 -26.17 4.16
N LEU A 460 17.44 -25.30 5.17
CA LEU A 460 17.42 -25.68 6.58
C LEU A 460 16.15 -26.47 6.95
N THR A 461 15.02 -26.21 6.29
CA THR A 461 13.79 -27.03 6.40
C THR A 461 13.95 -28.47 5.88
N THR A 462 15.07 -28.80 5.22
CA THR A 462 15.33 -30.14 4.65
C THR A 462 16.52 -30.87 5.28
N ALA A 463 17.18 -30.27 6.28
CA ALA A 463 18.36 -30.85 6.94
C ALA A 463 17.99 -31.62 8.22
N LEU A 464 18.57 -32.80 8.40
CA LEU A 464 18.29 -33.72 9.51
C LEU A 464 19.18 -33.50 10.74
N ASP A 465 20.36 -32.89 10.55
CA ASP A 465 21.34 -32.61 11.62
C ASP A 465 22.15 -31.34 11.33
N CYS A 466 22.93 -30.88 12.33
CA CYS A 466 23.70 -29.64 12.24
C CYS A 466 24.86 -29.67 11.22
N ASP A 467 25.51 -30.82 10.99
CA ASP A 467 26.60 -30.90 10.01
C ASP A 467 26.05 -30.98 8.58
N GLN A 468 24.93 -31.67 8.37
CA GLN A 468 24.19 -31.64 7.11
C GLN A 468 23.65 -30.24 6.82
N ALA A 469 23.07 -29.56 7.82
CA ALA A 469 22.64 -28.17 7.70
C ALA A 469 23.81 -27.23 7.34
N ALA A 470 24.96 -27.36 8.00
CA ALA A 470 26.17 -26.61 7.66
C ALA A 470 26.65 -26.91 6.23
N GLN A 471 26.62 -28.16 5.77
CA GLN A 471 26.96 -28.52 4.39
C GLN A 471 25.98 -27.93 3.36
N GLN A 472 24.70 -27.80 3.68
CA GLN A 472 23.74 -27.11 2.80
C GLN A 472 23.97 -25.59 2.80
N LEU A 473 24.29 -24.97 3.95
CA LEU A 473 24.65 -23.55 4.01
C LEU A 473 25.90 -23.22 3.19
N GLU A 474 26.92 -24.09 3.16
CA GLU A 474 28.08 -23.90 2.27
C GLU A 474 27.70 -24.01 0.77
N LYS A 475 26.72 -24.84 0.40
CA LYS A 475 26.18 -24.86 -0.97
C LYS A 475 25.37 -23.60 -1.27
N VAL A 476 24.59 -23.08 -0.32
CA VAL A 476 23.87 -21.80 -0.45
C VAL A 476 24.85 -20.64 -0.62
N ARG A 477 25.88 -20.55 0.22
CA ARG A 477 27.02 -19.62 0.08
C ARG A 477 27.60 -19.65 -1.33
N GLY A 478 27.91 -20.84 -1.86
CA GLY A 478 28.43 -20.99 -3.22
C GLY A 478 27.48 -20.45 -4.31
N ARG A 479 26.16 -20.70 -4.18
CA ARG A 479 25.14 -20.14 -5.09
C ARG A 479 25.05 -18.62 -4.99
N VAL A 480 25.00 -18.07 -3.78
CA VAL A 480 24.89 -16.62 -3.53
C VAL A 480 26.13 -15.88 -4.04
N LEU A 481 27.34 -16.39 -3.77
CA LEU A 481 28.57 -15.78 -4.28
C LEU A 481 28.64 -15.80 -5.81
N LYS A 482 28.19 -16.88 -6.48
CA LYS A 482 28.11 -16.92 -7.95
C LYS A 482 27.12 -15.90 -8.51
N LYS A 483 25.93 -15.76 -7.89
CA LYS A 483 24.93 -14.75 -8.27
C LYS A 483 25.47 -13.32 -8.05
N PHE A 484 26.09 -13.07 -6.90
CA PHE A 484 26.74 -11.80 -6.58
C PHE A 484 27.84 -11.45 -7.59
N GLN A 485 28.68 -12.39 -8.01
CA GLN A 485 29.71 -12.15 -9.04
C GLN A 485 29.11 -11.74 -10.40
N SER A 486 27.99 -12.34 -10.81
CA SER A 486 27.25 -11.96 -12.03
C SER A 486 26.68 -10.54 -11.92
N ASP A 487 25.92 -10.27 -10.86
CA ASP A 487 25.18 -9.03 -10.70
C ASP A 487 26.11 -7.84 -10.40
N SER A 488 27.13 -8.04 -9.56
CA SER A 488 28.16 -7.02 -9.29
C SER A 488 29.03 -6.74 -10.52
N GLY A 489 29.32 -7.74 -11.36
CA GLY A 489 30.02 -7.55 -12.64
C GLY A 489 29.26 -6.62 -13.58
N SER A 490 27.95 -6.83 -13.71
CA SER A 490 27.04 -6.02 -14.53
C SER A 490 26.78 -4.63 -13.92
N ALA A 491 26.61 -4.54 -12.61
CA ALA A 491 26.42 -3.27 -11.91
C ALA A 491 27.68 -2.39 -11.93
N ARG A 492 28.88 -2.97 -11.77
CA ARG A 492 30.18 -2.29 -11.97
C ARG A 492 30.27 -1.67 -13.37
N ARG A 493 29.88 -2.42 -14.42
CA ARG A 493 29.89 -1.92 -15.81
C ARG A 493 28.96 -0.72 -15.96
N ARG A 494 27.68 -0.83 -15.54
CA ARG A 494 26.69 0.26 -15.60
C ARG A 494 27.12 1.49 -14.79
N PHE A 495 27.67 1.28 -13.60
CA PHE A 495 28.14 2.36 -12.72
C PHE A 495 29.27 3.18 -13.36
N ILE A 496 30.32 2.51 -13.85
CA ILE A 496 31.47 3.20 -14.44
C ILE A 496 31.06 3.90 -15.74
N HIS A 497 30.23 3.26 -16.57
CA HIS A 497 29.64 3.84 -17.79
C HIS A 497 28.87 5.15 -17.50
N GLY A 498 27.95 5.13 -16.53
CA GLY A 498 27.18 6.31 -16.13
C GLY A 498 28.03 7.45 -15.54
N TRP A 499 29.03 7.14 -14.71
CA TRP A 499 29.91 8.17 -14.14
C TRP A 499 30.94 8.72 -15.12
N LEU A 500 31.41 7.92 -16.10
CA LEU A 500 32.23 8.43 -17.19
C LEU A 500 31.45 9.41 -18.07
N LEU A 501 30.17 9.14 -18.37
CA LEU A 501 29.30 10.13 -19.01
C LEU A 501 29.15 11.40 -18.15
N CYS A 502 28.87 11.26 -16.85
CA CYS A 502 28.73 12.41 -15.94
C CYS A 502 29.98 13.31 -15.85
N ILE A 503 31.18 12.76 -16.13
CA ILE A 503 32.44 13.51 -16.17
C ILE A 503 32.66 14.12 -17.56
N PHE A 504 32.54 13.33 -18.63
CA PHE A 504 32.99 13.74 -19.96
C PHE A 504 31.92 14.41 -20.84
N LEU A 505 30.64 14.02 -20.74
CA LEU A 505 29.58 14.55 -21.62
C LEU A 505 29.38 16.07 -21.43
N PRO A 506 29.23 16.63 -20.20
CA PRO A 506 29.07 18.08 -20.02
C PRO A 506 30.27 18.89 -20.52
N PHE A 507 31.48 18.32 -20.42
CA PHE A 507 32.69 18.93 -20.96
C PHE A 507 32.68 18.95 -22.49
N VAL A 508 32.44 17.80 -23.14
CA VAL A 508 32.44 17.72 -24.62
C VAL A 508 31.39 18.67 -25.21
N LEU A 509 30.21 18.77 -24.60
CA LEU A 509 29.19 19.74 -24.98
C LEU A 509 29.69 21.19 -24.87
N SER A 510 30.35 21.57 -23.77
CA SER A 510 30.91 22.93 -23.62
C SER A 510 32.02 23.26 -24.62
N GLN A 511 32.72 22.25 -25.15
CA GLN A 511 33.77 22.43 -26.16
C GLN A 511 33.24 22.51 -27.60
N LEU A 512 32.00 22.06 -27.84
CA LEU A 512 31.36 22.04 -29.16
C LEU A 512 30.23 23.08 -29.32
N GLU A 513 29.78 23.69 -28.22
CA GLU A 513 28.68 24.66 -28.24
C GLU A 513 28.93 25.82 -29.24
N LEU A 514 30.11 26.43 -29.20
CA LEU A 514 30.48 27.55 -30.09
C LEU A 514 30.61 27.17 -31.57
N SER A 515 30.85 25.90 -31.89
CA SER A 515 31.05 25.43 -33.27
C SER A 515 29.81 24.79 -33.90
N CYS A 516 28.97 24.12 -33.10
CA CYS A 516 27.89 23.29 -33.63
C CYS A 516 26.49 23.84 -33.31
N LYS A 517 26.31 24.62 -32.24
CA LYS A 517 24.97 25.14 -31.87
C LYS A 517 24.39 26.10 -32.92
N ALA A 518 25.26 26.72 -33.72
CA ALA A 518 24.89 27.63 -34.80
C ALA A 518 24.24 26.92 -36.02
N GLU A 519 24.51 25.62 -36.22
CA GLU A 519 23.96 24.84 -37.35
C GLU A 519 22.62 24.16 -37.00
N LEU A 520 22.30 24.01 -35.72
CA LEU A 520 21.09 23.32 -35.24
C LEU A 520 19.75 23.86 -35.82
N PRO A 521 19.55 25.18 -36.03
CA PRO A 521 18.29 25.69 -36.59
C PRO A 521 17.93 25.15 -37.98
N GLU A 522 18.92 24.72 -38.79
CA GLU A 522 18.67 24.14 -40.11
C GLU A 522 17.94 22.79 -40.06
N PHE A 523 17.93 22.13 -38.89
CA PHE A 523 17.31 20.83 -38.66
C PHE A 523 15.95 20.92 -37.94
N GLU A 524 15.58 22.08 -37.39
CA GLU A 524 14.32 22.25 -36.63
C GLU A 524 13.08 21.95 -37.46
N GLY A 525 13.09 22.24 -38.77
CA GLY A 525 11.95 22.02 -39.67
C GLY A 525 11.48 20.56 -39.74
N ASP A 526 12.39 19.59 -39.63
CA ASP A 526 12.06 18.16 -39.64
C ASP A 526 11.38 17.70 -38.34
N VAL A 527 11.70 18.33 -37.20
CA VAL A 527 11.17 17.97 -35.87
C VAL A 527 9.89 18.73 -35.54
N LEU A 528 9.81 20.02 -35.91
CA LEU A 528 8.61 20.84 -35.76
C LEU A 528 7.40 20.26 -36.50
N ALA A 529 7.62 19.50 -37.58
CA ALA A 529 6.57 18.83 -38.34
C ALA A 529 5.78 17.76 -37.56
N VAL A 530 6.33 17.22 -36.46
CA VAL A 530 5.65 16.25 -35.58
C VAL A 530 5.08 16.89 -34.31
N GLY A 531 5.57 18.06 -33.91
CA GLY A 531 5.00 18.85 -32.79
C GLY A 531 5.08 18.21 -31.40
N SER A 532 5.76 17.06 -31.24
CA SER A 532 5.83 16.32 -29.97
C SER A 532 6.92 16.87 -29.05
N PRO A 533 6.62 17.19 -27.77
CA PRO A 533 7.57 17.78 -26.84
C PRO A 533 8.72 16.84 -26.39
N ALA A 534 8.69 15.56 -26.77
CA ALA A 534 9.76 14.60 -26.51
C ALA A 534 10.87 14.60 -27.57
N LEU A 535 10.65 15.26 -28.72
CA LEU A 535 11.63 15.42 -29.79
C LEU A 535 12.13 16.87 -29.80
N THR A 536 13.40 17.07 -29.47
CA THR A 536 14.07 18.38 -29.55
C THR A 536 15.40 18.22 -30.27
N ILE A 537 15.79 19.19 -31.09
CA ILE A 537 17.07 19.17 -31.80
C ILE A 537 18.25 19.18 -30.81
N GLU A 538 18.15 19.95 -29.73
CA GLU A 538 19.16 19.93 -28.65
C GLU A 538 19.31 18.53 -28.03
N GLY A 539 18.21 17.79 -27.81
CA GLY A 539 18.25 16.43 -27.29
C GLY A 539 18.85 15.42 -28.28
N ILE A 540 18.56 15.56 -29.58
CA ILE A 540 19.15 14.69 -30.62
C ILE A 540 20.65 15.01 -30.82
N TYR A 541 21.04 16.27 -30.66
CA TYR A 541 22.45 16.69 -30.63
C TYR A 541 23.21 16.11 -29.43
N GLU A 542 22.61 16.11 -28.23
CA GLU A 542 23.19 15.42 -27.06
C GLU A 542 23.27 13.90 -27.27
N ASP A 543 22.25 13.26 -27.87
CA ASP A 543 22.28 11.82 -28.20
C ASP A 543 23.44 11.44 -29.14
N VAL A 544 23.70 12.23 -30.20
CA VAL A 544 24.83 12.00 -31.13
C VAL A 544 26.16 12.06 -30.38
N ILE A 545 26.35 13.08 -29.54
CA ILE A 545 27.60 13.26 -28.78
C ILE A 545 27.75 12.16 -27.74
N GLN A 546 26.65 11.77 -27.08
CA GLN A 546 26.61 10.68 -26.12
C GLN A 546 26.96 9.34 -26.80
N GLY A 547 26.38 9.02 -27.96
CA GLY A 547 26.63 7.78 -28.69
C GLY A 547 28.10 7.56 -29.05
N VAL A 548 28.73 8.55 -29.69
CA VAL A 548 30.16 8.49 -30.07
C VAL A 548 31.07 8.45 -28.84
N LEU A 549 30.74 9.21 -27.79
CA LEU A 549 31.46 9.17 -26.51
C LEU A 549 31.32 7.79 -25.83
N LEU A 550 30.15 7.15 -25.92
CA LEU A 550 29.91 5.81 -25.39
C LEU A 550 30.66 4.72 -26.16
N GLN A 551 30.73 4.79 -27.49
CA GLN A 551 31.59 3.90 -28.28
C GLN A 551 33.06 4.00 -27.82
N ARG A 552 33.55 5.21 -27.51
CA ARG A 552 34.90 5.42 -26.97
C ARG A 552 35.07 4.88 -25.55
N ILE A 553 34.11 5.12 -24.65
CA ILE A 553 34.08 4.57 -23.28
C ILE A 553 34.05 3.04 -23.30
N ASN A 554 33.18 2.43 -24.13
CA ASN A 554 33.03 0.98 -24.22
C ASN A 554 34.29 0.30 -24.78
N ARG A 555 35.01 0.95 -25.70
CA ARG A 555 36.33 0.50 -26.15
C ARG A 555 37.34 0.47 -25.01
N GLU A 556 37.44 1.52 -24.20
CA GLU A 556 38.39 1.54 -23.07
C GLU A 556 37.97 0.61 -21.92
N LEU A 557 36.68 0.42 -21.66
CA LEU A 557 36.18 -0.58 -20.71
C LEU A 557 36.50 -2.01 -21.18
N LYS A 558 36.39 -2.31 -22.47
CA LYS A 558 36.79 -3.60 -23.07
C LYS A 558 38.30 -3.82 -22.96
N ASN A 559 39.10 -2.78 -23.13
CA ASN A 559 40.55 -2.82 -22.92
C ASN A 559 40.90 -3.09 -21.43
N ALA A 560 40.24 -2.42 -20.49
CA ALA A 560 40.55 -2.50 -19.06
C ALA A 560 40.04 -3.78 -18.37
N LEU A 561 38.89 -4.31 -18.76
CA LEU A 561 38.26 -5.49 -18.13
C LEU A 561 38.73 -6.84 -18.69
N GLY A 562 39.40 -6.84 -19.84
CA GLY A 562 39.86 -8.06 -20.51
C GLY A 562 38.75 -8.87 -21.21
N ALA A 563 39.14 -9.62 -22.25
CA ALA A 563 38.21 -10.32 -23.13
C ALA A 563 37.41 -11.46 -22.45
N SER A 564 37.88 -12.00 -21.32
CA SER A 564 37.23 -13.11 -20.60
C SER A 564 35.99 -12.69 -19.79
N ASN A 565 35.80 -11.40 -19.50
CA ASN A 565 34.64 -10.86 -18.78
C ASN A 565 33.44 -10.53 -19.70
N MET A 566 33.31 -11.23 -20.83
CA MET A 566 32.37 -10.92 -21.93
C MET A 566 31.30 -12.00 -22.18
N SER A 567 30.98 -12.85 -21.19
CA SER A 567 29.89 -13.83 -21.28
C SER A 567 28.48 -13.25 -21.14
N CYS A 568 28.36 -11.96 -20.81
CA CYS A 568 27.11 -11.21 -20.91
C CYS A 568 27.11 -10.46 -22.25
N THR A 569 26.25 -10.91 -23.17
CA THR A 569 25.97 -10.28 -24.48
C THR A 569 25.65 -8.80 -24.31
N LEU A 570 26.11 -7.95 -25.23
CA LEU A 570 26.17 -6.50 -25.03
C LEU A 570 25.06 -5.73 -25.78
N ASP A 571 24.17 -6.44 -26.45
CA ASP A 571 23.22 -5.90 -27.44
C ASP A 571 22.00 -5.18 -26.82
N GLY A 572 21.89 -5.12 -25.49
CA GLY A 572 20.78 -4.47 -24.77
C GLY A 572 21.16 -3.40 -23.74
N CYS A 573 22.44 -3.28 -23.38
CA CYS A 573 22.89 -2.46 -22.24
C CYS A 573 23.21 -1.00 -22.61
N SER A 574 22.40 -0.39 -23.48
CA SER A 574 22.41 1.03 -23.81
C SER A 574 21.04 1.66 -23.53
N GLU A 575 21.00 2.82 -22.87
CA GLU A 575 19.77 3.63 -22.76
C GLU A 575 19.54 4.46 -24.06
N LEU A 576 19.78 3.83 -25.22
CA LEU A 576 19.70 4.33 -26.59
C LEU A 576 19.90 3.13 -27.55
N PRO A 577 18.88 2.67 -28.30
CA PRO A 577 18.90 1.37 -28.99
C PRO A 577 19.57 1.41 -30.38
N TRP A 578 20.85 1.78 -30.46
CA TRP A 578 21.57 1.92 -31.75
C TRP A 578 22.91 1.18 -31.79
N ASP A 579 22.95 0.05 -32.49
CA ASP A 579 24.12 -0.45 -33.21
C ASP A 579 23.64 -1.22 -34.46
N GLN A 580 24.35 -1.07 -35.58
CA GLN A 580 23.94 -1.63 -36.88
C GLN A 580 24.65 -2.96 -37.19
N ALA A 581 23.95 -3.88 -37.84
CA ALA A 581 24.54 -5.09 -38.40
C ALA A 581 25.16 -4.81 -39.78
N GLU A 582 26.48 -4.94 -39.92
CA GLU A 582 27.13 -5.00 -41.23
C GLU A 582 26.95 -6.39 -41.86
N THR A 583 26.36 -6.48 -43.06
CA THR A 583 26.80 -7.41 -44.13
C THR A 583 26.08 -7.19 -45.46
N GLY A 584 26.84 -7.32 -46.57
CA GLY A 584 26.31 -7.77 -47.87
C GLY A 584 25.78 -6.69 -48.84
N LEU A 585 26.62 -6.27 -49.79
CA LEU A 585 26.12 -5.74 -51.07
C LEU A 585 25.56 -6.88 -51.93
N GLN A 586 24.38 -6.72 -52.53
CA GLN A 586 24.16 -7.24 -53.89
C GLN A 586 23.03 -6.54 -54.69
N ILE A 587 23.46 -5.70 -55.64
CA ILE A 587 23.00 -5.62 -57.05
C ILE A 587 21.48 -5.51 -57.32
N ASP A 588 21.01 -4.24 -57.36
CA ASP A 588 20.57 -3.52 -58.59
C ASP A 588 19.23 -3.87 -59.31
N VAL A 589 18.83 -2.95 -60.21
CA VAL A 589 17.92 -3.07 -61.39
C VAL A 589 16.45 -2.58 -61.30
N THR A 590 16.16 -1.69 -62.28
CA THR A 590 14.88 -1.15 -62.82
C THR A 590 13.95 -0.22 -62.03
N SER A 591 13.89 0.99 -62.59
CA SER A 591 12.80 1.96 -62.56
C SER A 591 11.46 1.44 -63.12
N SER A 592 10.35 2.03 -62.67
CA SER A 592 9.42 2.78 -63.56
C SER A 592 8.18 3.34 -62.83
N GLY A 593 7.64 4.44 -63.35
CA GLY A 593 6.22 4.82 -63.20
C GLY A 593 5.57 4.88 -64.59
N PRO A 594 4.51 5.67 -64.85
CA PRO A 594 3.79 6.56 -63.92
C PRO A 594 2.24 6.59 -64.13
N LEU A 595 1.54 7.50 -63.42
CA LEU A 595 0.34 8.29 -63.84
C LEU A 595 -0.73 7.67 -64.79
N ARG A 596 -2.04 7.80 -64.43
CA ARG A 596 -3.01 8.68 -65.16
C ARG A 596 -4.48 8.73 -64.67
N ARG A 597 -4.96 9.98 -64.52
CA ARG A 597 -6.24 10.58 -65.04
C ARG A 597 -7.67 10.11 -64.63
N LYS A 598 -8.35 11.06 -63.94
CA LYS A 598 -9.56 11.84 -64.37
C LYS A 598 -11.02 11.30 -64.29
N SER A 599 -11.82 12.12 -63.60
CA SER A 599 -13.12 12.75 -64.00
C SER A 599 -14.43 11.96 -64.13
N GLY A 600 -15.54 12.56 -63.65
CA GLY A 600 -16.93 12.17 -63.99
C GLY A 600 -18.04 12.94 -63.24
N LEU A 601 -18.49 14.09 -63.76
CA LEU A 601 -19.67 14.84 -63.24
C LEU A 601 -21.01 14.17 -63.64
N LYS A 602 -22.03 14.20 -62.75
CA LYS A 602 -23.24 15.06 -62.90
C LYS A 602 -24.26 14.91 -61.74
N ALA A 603 -25.26 15.80 -61.71
CA ALA A 603 -26.35 15.91 -60.71
C ALA A 603 -27.67 16.36 -61.37
N THR A 604 -28.83 16.27 -60.69
CA THR A 604 -30.17 16.95 -60.94
C THR A 604 -31.29 16.28 -60.08
N ARG A 605 -32.48 16.85 -59.72
CA ARG A 605 -33.03 18.23 -59.55
C ARG A 605 -34.45 18.21 -58.89
N GLY A 606 -34.93 19.33 -58.30
CA GLY A 606 -36.37 19.64 -58.00
C GLY A 606 -36.80 19.53 -56.50
N ALA A 607 -37.57 20.40 -55.81
CA ALA A 607 -38.74 21.32 -56.07
C ALA A 607 -40.11 20.69 -55.70
N MET A 608 -41.18 21.32 -55.16
CA MET A 608 -41.58 22.67 -54.63
C MET A 608 -43.01 22.52 -53.97
N ALA A 609 -43.72 23.42 -53.24
CA ALA A 609 -43.46 24.60 -52.36
C ALA A 609 -44.82 25.15 -51.76
N ALA A 610 -44.78 26.28 -50.99
CA ALA A 610 -45.91 27.21 -50.62
C ALA A 610 -46.86 26.93 -49.41
N THR A 611 -47.70 27.94 -49.07
CA THR A 611 -48.61 28.15 -47.89
C THR A 611 -49.77 29.15 -48.28
N PRO A 612 -50.63 29.83 -47.45
CA PRO A 612 -50.90 29.88 -45.98
C PRO A 612 -52.42 30.01 -45.54
N ARG A 613 -52.71 30.67 -44.38
CA ARG A 613 -53.98 31.29 -43.84
C ARG A 613 -54.90 30.47 -42.89
N ALA A 614 -55.88 31.15 -42.22
CA ALA A 614 -56.48 30.80 -40.90
C ALA A 614 -57.93 31.34 -40.65
N CYS A 615 -58.67 30.83 -39.62
CA CYS A 615 -59.64 31.59 -38.75
C CYS A 615 -60.47 30.79 -37.66
N ARG A 616 -60.70 31.44 -36.49
CA ARG A 616 -61.76 31.41 -35.41
C ARG A 616 -62.82 30.28 -35.18
N GLY A 617 -63.21 30.05 -33.90
CA GLY A 617 -64.48 29.38 -33.43
C GLY A 617 -64.68 29.34 -31.87
N HIS A 618 -65.91 29.22 -31.32
CA HIS A 618 -66.29 29.38 -29.87
C HIS A 618 -66.80 28.09 -29.14
N GLY A 619 -66.93 28.09 -27.78
CA GLY A 619 -67.73 27.11 -26.99
C GLY A 619 -67.65 27.22 -25.42
N ARG A 620 -68.72 26.84 -24.67
CA ARG A 620 -68.85 26.80 -23.17
C ARG A 620 -70.18 26.03 -22.74
N PRO A 621 -70.65 25.86 -21.46
CA PRO A 621 -70.50 26.68 -20.24
C PRO A 621 -70.26 25.97 -18.84
N LEU A 622 -71.32 25.58 -18.09
CA LEU A 622 -71.46 25.35 -16.61
C LEU A 622 -72.83 24.59 -16.35
N PRO A 623 -73.39 24.30 -15.12
CA PRO A 623 -73.09 24.73 -13.72
C PRO A 623 -73.19 23.61 -12.63
N VAL A 624 -73.49 24.00 -11.35
CA VAL A 624 -73.85 23.20 -10.12
C VAL A 624 -72.64 22.71 -9.27
N LEU A 625 -72.60 22.66 -7.93
CA LEU A 625 -73.16 23.41 -6.74
C LEU A 625 -72.46 22.80 -5.44
N LEU A 626 -72.65 23.07 -4.12
CA LEU A 626 -73.50 23.86 -3.20
C LEU A 626 -72.86 23.86 -1.74
N LEU A 627 -73.30 24.73 -0.80
CA LEU A 627 -73.17 24.61 0.71
C LEU A 627 -71.74 24.76 1.34
N LEU A 628 -71.49 25.12 2.63
CA LEU A 628 -72.30 25.72 3.73
C LEU A 628 -71.48 26.68 4.69
N LEU A 629 -71.33 26.43 6.01
CA LEU A 629 -70.90 27.36 7.11
C LEU A 629 -70.23 26.59 8.31
N LEU A 630 -69.75 27.14 9.46
CA LEU A 630 -69.88 28.47 10.16
C LEU A 630 -68.72 28.75 11.17
N LEU A 631 -68.67 29.99 11.70
CA LEU A 631 -67.87 30.60 12.83
C LEU A 631 -66.40 31.02 12.51
N ALA A 632 -65.82 32.20 12.85
CA ALA A 632 -66.13 33.41 13.67
C ALA A 632 -65.52 33.42 15.11
N LEU A 633 -65.01 34.53 15.71
CA LEU A 633 -64.75 35.92 15.26
C LEU A 633 -63.84 36.71 16.27
N PRO A 634 -62.94 37.64 15.85
CA PRO A 634 -62.35 38.67 16.72
C PRO A 634 -62.58 40.15 16.25
N PRO A 635 -62.55 41.14 17.15
CA PRO A 635 -62.58 42.60 16.84
C PRO A 635 -61.25 43.31 17.24
N LEU A 636 -60.96 44.61 17.01
CA LEU A 636 -61.68 45.80 16.46
C LEU A 636 -60.71 46.70 15.62
N GLU A 637 -61.28 47.44 14.66
CA GLU A 637 -60.94 48.77 14.10
C GLU A 637 -59.50 49.33 13.89
N GLY A 638 -59.26 49.76 12.64
CA GLY A 638 -58.26 50.76 12.22
C GLY A 638 -58.35 51.05 10.70
N PRO A 639 -58.66 52.28 10.24
CA PRO A 639 -58.84 52.61 8.81
C PRO A 639 -57.72 53.51 8.23
N PRO A 640 -57.65 53.73 6.90
CA PRO A 640 -57.66 52.70 5.84
C PRO A 640 -56.53 52.94 4.79
N GLY A 641 -56.22 51.93 3.96
CA GLY A 641 -55.72 52.18 2.59
C GLY A 641 -54.37 51.59 2.13
N ALA A 642 -54.29 50.26 2.02
CA ALA A 642 -53.50 49.59 0.97
C ALA A 642 -54.11 48.22 0.67
N ALA A 643 -54.38 47.90 -0.60
CA ALA A 643 -55.05 46.65 -0.97
C ALA A 643 -54.04 45.52 -1.21
N ALA A 644 -53.97 44.55 -0.29
CA ALA A 644 -53.33 43.26 -0.49
C ALA A 644 -54.36 42.22 -0.96
N TYR A 645 -53.92 41.23 -1.76
CA TYR A 645 -54.81 40.49 -2.67
C TYR A 645 -55.46 39.22 -2.10
N PHE A 646 -55.08 38.78 -0.90
CA PHE A 646 -55.62 37.58 -0.24
C PHE A 646 -55.83 37.81 1.27
N PRO A 647 -56.91 37.29 1.87
CA PRO A 647 -57.05 37.19 3.32
C PRO A 647 -56.14 36.08 3.87
N GLU A 648 -55.79 36.16 5.15
CA GLU A 648 -54.92 35.19 5.83
C GLU A 648 -55.46 33.75 5.71
N GLU A 649 -54.59 32.81 5.39
CA GLU A 649 -54.95 31.39 5.33
C GLU A 649 -55.35 30.89 6.72
N ARG A 650 -56.53 30.26 6.81
CA ARG A 650 -56.98 29.64 8.05
C ARG A 650 -56.03 28.50 8.42
N TRP A 651 -55.35 28.65 9.56
CA TRP A 651 -54.25 27.81 10.04
C TRP A 651 -54.61 26.33 10.20
N SER A 652 -54.66 25.63 9.07
CA SER A 652 -54.39 24.20 9.01
C SER A 652 -52.86 24.06 9.01
N PRO A 653 -52.24 23.21 9.85
CA PRO A 653 -50.82 22.92 9.67
C PRO A 653 -50.63 22.35 8.25
N GLU A 654 -49.68 22.90 7.49
CA GLU A 654 -49.41 22.45 6.12
C GLU A 654 -49.22 20.93 6.08
N SER A 655 -49.80 20.27 5.07
CA SER A 655 -49.63 18.83 4.89
C SER A 655 -48.13 18.51 4.78
N PRO A 656 -47.58 17.56 5.56
CA PRO A 656 -46.15 17.27 5.55
C PRO A 656 -45.61 17.04 4.14
N LEU A 657 -44.44 17.62 3.84
CA LEU A 657 -43.79 17.51 2.54
C LEU A 657 -43.69 16.03 2.13
N GLN A 658 -44.24 15.70 0.96
CA GLN A 658 -44.20 14.34 0.44
C GLN A 658 -42.75 13.89 0.27
N ALA A 659 -42.45 12.65 0.68
CA ALA A 659 -41.15 12.04 0.44
C ALA A 659 -40.77 12.11 -1.06
N PRO A 660 -39.50 12.35 -1.41
CA PRO A 660 -39.08 12.43 -2.82
C PRO A 660 -39.37 11.13 -3.57
N ARG A 661 -39.53 11.18 -4.89
CA ARG A 661 -39.70 9.98 -5.73
C ARG A 661 -38.36 9.30 -5.98
N VAL A 662 -38.27 8.02 -5.68
CA VAL A 662 -37.03 7.22 -5.84
C VAL A 662 -37.29 6.09 -6.84
N LEU A 663 -36.42 5.96 -7.85
CA LEU A 663 -36.34 4.73 -8.66
C LEU A 663 -35.23 3.84 -8.09
N VAL A 664 -35.54 2.58 -7.79
CA VAL A 664 -34.55 1.56 -7.43
C VAL A 664 -34.23 0.73 -8.67
N ALA A 665 -32.97 0.78 -9.10
CA ALA A 665 -32.44 0.07 -10.25
C ALA A 665 -31.66 -1.17 -9.78
N LEU A 666 -32.23 -2.35 -10.01
CA LEU A 666 -31.67 -3.65 -9.65
C LEU A 666 -31.17 -4.37 -10.91
N LEU A 667 -29.89 -4.73 -10.93
CA LEU A 667 -29.28 -5.57 -11.96
C LEU A 667 -28.90 -6.93 -11.37
N ALA A 668 -29.26 -8.01 -12.08
CA ALA A 668 -29.02 -9.38 -11.62
C ALA A 668 -28.47 -10.28 -12.73
N ARG A 669 -27.33 -10.94 -12.43
CA ARG A 669 -26.76 -12.03 -13.22
C ARG A 669 -26.37 -13.17 -12.29
N ASN A 670 -26.96 -14.34 -12.48
CA ASN A 670 -26.69 -15.57 -11.72
C ASN A 670 -26.81 -15.42 -10.18
N ALA A 671 -27.75 -14.59 -9.75
CA ALA A 671 -27.96 -14.16 -8.37
C ALA A 671 -29.10 -14.90 -7.64
N ALA A 672 -29.60 -16.05 -8.14
CA ALA A 672 -30.76 -16.73 -7.55
C ALA A 672 -30.54 -17.15 -6.09
N HIS A 673 -29.29 -17.37 -5.71
CA HIS A 673 -28.85 -17.65 -4.34
C HIS A 673 -28.94 -16.42 -3.42
N ALA A 674 -28.67 -15.22 -3.93
CA ALA A 674 -28.59 -13.97 -3.16
C ALA A 674 -29.92 -13.22 -3.08
N LEU A 675 -30.70 -13.26 -4.17
CA LEU A 675 -31.97 -12.55 -4.32
C LEU A 675 -32.95 -12.73 -3.14
N PRO A 676 -33.11 -13.91 -2.50
CA PRO A 676 -33.99 -14.03 -1.34
C PRO A 676 -33.70 -13.03 -0.24
N ALA A 677 -32.43 -12.87 0.15
CA ALA A 677 -32.03 -11.95 1.21
C ALA A 677 -31.98 -10.49 0.73
N THR A 678 -31.50 -10.23 -0.50
CA THR A 678 -31.44 -8.89 -1.10
C THR A 678 -32.84 -8.29 -1.32
N LEU A 679 -33.77 -9.04 -1.91
CA LEU A 679 -35.15 -8.59 -2.12
C LEU A 679 -35.89 -8.38 -0.80
N GLY A 680 -35.65 -9.25 0.19
CA GLY A 680 -36.14 -9.06 1.55
C GLY A 680 -35.62 -7.77 2.20
N ALA A 681 -34.35 -7.41 1.95
CA ALA A 681 -33.77 -6.15 2.41
C ALA A 681 -34.42 -4.93 1.73
N LEU A 682 -34.62 -4.98 0.40
CA LEU A 682 -35.30 -3.92 -0.37
C LEU A 682 -36.76 -3.71 0.08
N GLU A 683 -37.49 -4.78 0.40
CA GLU A 683 -38.84 -4.70 0.97
C GLU A 683 -38.91 -3.96 2.31
N ARG A 684 -37.82 -3.97 3.09
CA ARG A 684 -37.74 -3.40 4.43
C ARG A 684 -37.26 -1.94 4.47
N LEU A 685 -36.83 -1.37 3.34
CA LEU A 685 -36.45 0.05 3.27
C LEU A 685 -37.64 0.94 3.67
N ARG A 686 -37.41 1.86 4.62
CA ARG A 686 -38.41 2.80 5.14
C ARG A 686 -38.56 4.01 4.21
N HIS A 687 -39.15 3.76 3.06
CA HIS A 687 -39.53 4.78 2.09
C HIS A 687 -40.94 4.46 1.51
N PRO A 688 -41.79 5.46 1.20
CA PRO A 688 -43.16 5.18 0.74
C PRO A 688 -43.16 4.48 -0.62
N ARG A 689 -43.80 3.31 -0.69
CA ARG A 689 -43.74 2.46 -1.89
C ARG A 689 -44.53 3.06 -3.06
N ASP A 690 -45.58 3.82 -2.78
CA ASP A 690 -46.32 4.70 -3.71
C ASP A 690 -45.46 5.85 -4.29
N ARG A 691 -44.30 6.13 -3.70
CA ARG A 691 -43.25 7.05 -4.19
C ARG A 691 -42.03 6.32 -4.74
N THR A 692 -42.00 4.99 -4.65
CA THR A 692 -40.87 4.16 -5.06
C THR A 692 -41.18 3.41 -6.35
N ALA A 693 -40.38 3.62 -7.38
CA ALA A 693 -40.41 2.85 -8.61
C ALA A 693 -39.37 1.72 -8.56
N LEU A 694 -39.69 0.57 -9.14
CA LEU A 694 -38.75 -0.54 -9.35
C LEU A 694 -38.40 -0.64 -10.83
N TRP A 695 -37.11 -0.70 -11.14
CA TRP A 695 -36.58 -0.99 -12.45
C TRP A 695 -35.64 -2.18 -12.33
N VAL A 696 -35.99 -3.29 -12.95
CA VAL A 696 -35.23 -4.54 -12.79
C VAL A 696 -34.90 -5.13 -14.14
N ALA A 697 -33.63 -5.44 -14.37
CA ALA A 697 -33.15 -6.13 -15.56
C ALA A 697 -32.26 -7.31 -15.20
N THR A 698 -32.25 -8.33 -16.06
CA THR A 698 -31.27 -9.41 -15.99
C THR A 698 -30.23 -9.30 -17.09
N ASP A 699 -29.07 -9.87 -16.81
CA ASP A 699 -27.96 -10.03 -17.74
C ASP A 699 -27.63 -11.52 -17.84
N HIS A 700 -27.84 -12.13 -19.01
CA HIS A 700 -27.37 -13.46 -19.43
C HIS A 700 -27.30 -14.53 -18.31
N ASN A 701 -28.47 -14.99 -17.85
CA ASN A 701 -28.59 -15.95 -16.74
C ASN A 701 -28.45 -17.41 -17.19
N SER A 702 -27.72 -18.21 -16.40
CA SER A 702 -27.70 -19.67 -16.47
C SER A 702 -28.40 -20.37 -15.29
N ASP A 703 -28.81 -19.62 -14.26
CA ASP A 703 -29.58 -20.09 -13.10
C ASP A 703 -31.05 -19.61 -13.10
N ASN A 704 -31.74 -19.80 -11.97
CA ASN A 704 -33.15 -19.42 -11.79
C ASN A 704 -33.39 -17.92 -11.51
N THR A 705 -32.41 -17.03 -11.68
CA THR A 705 -32.51 -15.58 -11.36
C THR A 705 -33.75 -14.93 -11.99
N SER A 706 -33.98 -15.20 -13.29
CA SER A 706 -35.12 -14.65 -14.03
C SER A 706 -36.47 -15.16 -13.52
N ALA A 707 -36.52 -16.34 -12.89
CA ALA A 707 -37.73 -16.91 -12.30
C ALA A 707 -38.02 -16.30 -10.91
N VAL A 708 -37.01 -16.21 -10.04
CA VAL A 708 -37.14 -15.60 -8.70
C VAL A 708 -37.56 -14.13 -8.78
N LEU A 709 -36.95 -13.37 -9.70
CA LEU A 709 -37.35 -11.98 -9.95
C LEU A 709 -38.78 -11.89 -10.51
N ARG A 710 -39.16 -12.78 -11.43
CA ARG A 710 -40.51 -12.79 -12.01
C ARG A 710 -41.60 -13.08 -10.96
N GLU A 711 -41.36 -14.01 -10.04
CA GLU A 711 -42.24 -14.30 -8.90
C GLU A 711 -42.41 -13.06 -8.01
N TRP A 712 -41.29 -12.46 -7.57
CA TRP A 712 -41.28 -11.27 -6.73
C TRP A 712 -41.95 -10.07 -7.38
N LEU A 713 -41.63 -9.76 -8.64
CA LEU A 713 -42.14 -8.60 -9.36
C LEU A 713 -43.65 -8.70 -9.62
N VAL A 714 -44.19 -9.90 -9.82
CA VAL A 714 -45.64 -10.11 -9.93
C VAL A 714 -46.35 -9.76 -8.61
N ALA A 715 -45.79 -10.16 -7.47
CA ALA A 715 -46.32 -9.79 -6.16
C ALA A 715 -46.18 -8.28 -5.87
N MET A 716 -45.02 -7.70 -6.19
CA MET A 716 -44.70 -6.29 -5.90
C MET A 716 -45.43 -5.28 -6.80
N LYS A 717 -45.94 -5.69 -7.96
CA LYS A 717 -46.58 -4.81 -8.96
C LYS A 717 -47.73 -3.95 -8.42
N SER A 718 -48.41 -4.39 -7.36
CA SER A 718 -49.52 -3.66 -6.73
C SER A 718 -49.09 -2.76 -5.56
N LEU A 719 -47.85 -2.89 -5.08
CA LEU A 719 -47.34 -2.26 -3.86
C LEU A 719 -46.44 -1.06 -4.14
N TYR A 720 -45.76 -1.04 -5.28
CA TYR A 720 -44.81 0.00 -5.70
C TYR A 720 -45.43 0.92 -6.78
N HIS A 721 -44.95 2.17 -6.87
CA HIS A 721 -45.45 3.20 -7.78
C HIS A 721 -45.53 2.73 -9.24
N SER A 722 -44.48 2.06 -9.68
CA SER A 722 -44.36 1.43 -11.00
C SER A 722 -43.32 0.33 -10.94
N VAL A 723 -43.47 -0.69 -11.78
CA VAL A 723 -42.53 -1.81 -11.88
C VAL A 723 -42.20 -2.05 -13.36
N GLU A 724 -40.93 -1.84 -13.72
CA GLU A 724 -40.38 -2.14 -15.05
C GLU A 724 -39.51 -3.39 -14.98
N TRP A 725 -39.72 -4.32 -15.92
CA TRP A 725 -39.05 -5.63 -15.98
C TRP A 725 -38.43 -5.85 -17.36
N ARG A 726 -37.14 -6.16 -17.39
CA ARG A 726 -36.36 -6.40 -18.61
C ARG A 726 -35.59 -7.73 -18.52
N PRO A 727 -36.23 -8.87 -18.85
CA PRO A 727 -35.56 -10.15 -18.88
C PRO A 727 -34.64 -10.27 -20.11
N ALA A 728 -33.37 -10.57 -19.86
CA ALA A 728 -32.50 -11.27 -20.80
C ALA A 728 -32.36 -12.72 -20.31
N GLU A 729 -32.93 -13.67 -21.07
CA GLU A 729 -32.90 -15.12 -20.79
C GLU A 729 -32.07 -15.90 -21.81
N GLU A 730 -31.84 -15.35 -23.00
CA GLU A 730 -30.95 -15.89 -24.03
C GLU A 730 -30.18 -14.75 -24.75
N PRO A 731 -28.90 -14.94 -25.11
CA PRO A 731 -28.07 -16.09 -24.76
C PRO A 731 -27.78 -16.16 -23.23
N LYS A 732 -27.38 -17.33 -22.73
CA LYS A 732 -27.03 -17.50 -21.30
C LYS A 732 -25.61 -17.09 -20.94
N SER A 733 -24.79 -16.84 -21.96
CA SER A 733 -23.38 -16.51 -21.83
C SER A 733 -22.91 -15.62 -22.96
N TYR A 734 -21.81 -14.90 -22.72
CA TYR A 734 -21.13 -14.12 -23.75
C TYR A 734 -20.15 -14.98 -24.56
N PRO A 735 -19.90 -14.68 -25.85
CA PRO A 735 -18.93 -15.45 -26.66
C PRO A 735 -17.47 -15.30 -26.23
N ASP A 736 -17.17 -14.27 -25.43
CA ASP A 736 -15.83 -13.86 -24.99
C ASP A 736 -15.61 -14.08 -23.47
N GLU A 737 -16.45 -14.89 -22.81
CA GLU A 737 -16.33 -15.16 -21.38
C GLU A 737 -15.84 -16.59 -21.04
N GLU A 738 -14.83 -16.68 -20.19
CA GLU A 738 -14.24 -17.96 -19.74
C GLU A 738 -15.12 -18.71 -18.73
N GLY A 739 -16.07 -18.00 -18.10
CA GLY A 739 -16.90 -18.51 -17.01
C GLY A 739 -17.85 -17.45 -16.47
N PRO A 740 -18.82 -17.81 -15.60
CA PRO A 740 -19.91 -16.92 -15.19
C PRO A 740 -19.46 -15.71 -14.36
N LYS A 741 -18.24 -15.75 -13.80
CA LYS A 741 -17.63 -14.64 -13.05
C LYS A 741 -16.63 -13.83 -13.88
N HIS A 742 -16.36 -14.20 -15.13
CA HIS A 742 -15.54 -13.38 -16.02
C HIS A 742 -16.29 -12.09 -16.40
N TRP A 743 -15.55 -10.99 -16.45
CA TRP A 743 -16.04 -9.70 -16.91
C TRP A 743 -15.35 -9.33 -18.20
N SER A 744 -15.91 -9.81 -19.32
CA SER A 744 -15.46 -9.46 -20.66
C SER A 744 -15.98 -8.08 -21.11
N ASP A 745 -15.36 -7.51 -22.14
CA ASP A 745 -15.76 -6.22 -22.71
C ASP A 745 -17.24 -6.26 -23.18
N SER A 746 -17.69 -7.36 -23.79
CA SER A 746 -19.10 -7.52 -24.20
C SER A 746 -20.07 -7.45 -23.03
N ARG A 747 -19.70 -8.02 -21.87
CA ARG A 747 -20.48 -7.98 -20.64
C ARG A 747 -20.50 -6.56 -20.04
N TYR A 748 -19.33 -5.92 -19.92
CA TYR A 748 -19.24 -4.53 -19.45
C TYR A 748 -20.08 -3.59 -20.32
N GLU A 749 -20.02 -3.73 -21.65
CA GLU A 749 -20.81 -2.90 -22.56
C GLU A 749 -22.32 -3.06 -22.35
N HIS A 750 -22.79 -4.30 -22.15
CA HIS A 750 -24.19 -4.58 -21.89
C HIS A 750 -24.66 -4.07 -20.52
N VAL A 751 -23.88 -4.29 -19.46
CA VAL A 751 -24.19 -3.79 -18.11
C VAL A 751 -24.23 -2.26 -18.10
N MET A 752 -23.30 -1.58 -18.79
CA MET A 752 -23.34 -0.13 -18.97
C MET A 752 -24.59 0.34 -19.74
N LYS A 753 -24.98 -0.36 -20.81
CA LYS A 753 -26.25 -0.09 -21.54
C LYS A 753 -27.47 -0.25 -20.63
N LEU A 754 -27.49 -1.26 -19.74
CA LEU A 754 -28.57 -1.46 -18.76
C LEU A 754 -28.58 -0.36 -17.68
N ARG A 755 -27.45 -0.03 -17.04
CA ARG A 755 -27.36 1.07 -16.06
C ARG A 755 -27.78 2.42 -16.71
N GLN A 756 -27.41 2.65 -17.97
CA GLN A 756 -27.84 3.82 -18.73
C GLN A 756 -29.35 3.84 -19.00
N ALA A 757 -29.95 2.70 -19.33
CA ALA A 757 -31.39 2.58 -19.55
C ALA A 757 -32.19 2.86 -18.26
N ALA A 758 -31.71 2.38 -17.11
CA ALA A 758 -32.31 2.70 -15.80
C ALA A 758 -32.22 4.21 -15.49
N LEU A 759 -31.03 4.81 -15.67
CA LEU A 759 -30.79 6.25 -15.46
C LEU A 759 -31.66 7.11 -16.38
N LYS A 760 -31.88 6.69 -17.63
CA LYS A 760 -32.81 7.36 -18.54
C LYS A 760 -34.26 7.22 -18.06
N SER A 761 -34.70 6.01 -17.71
CA SER A 761 -36.08 5.74 -17.28
C SER A 761 -36.46 6.56 -16.03
N ALA A 762 -35.52 6.72 -15.09
CA ALA A 762 -35.68 7.59 -13.93
C ALA A 762 -35.85 9.07 -14.29
N ARG A 763 -35.08 9.58 -15.26
CA ARG A 763 -35.22 10.95 -15.78
C ARG A 763 -36.54 11.14 -16.53
N ASP A 764 -36.91 10.20 -17.39
CA ASP A 764 -38.12 10.25 -18.22
C ASP A 764 -39.41 10.20 -17.36
N MET A 765 -39.39 9.52 -16.20
CA MET A 765 -40.50 9.56 -15.21
C MET A 765 -40.41 10.71 -14.18
N TRP A 766 -39.39 11.56 -14.29
CA TRP A 766 -39.10 12.68 -13.38
C TRP A 766 -38.83 12.25 -11.92
N ALA A 767 -38.21 11.09 -11.69
CA ALA A 767 -37.80 10.69 -10.34
C ALA A 767 -36.82 11.71 -9.73
N ASP A 768 -36.97 11.99 -8.44
CA ASP A 768 -36.09 12.92 -7.70
C ASP A 768 -34.70 12.29 -7.46
N TYR A 769 -34.66 10.98 -7.28
CA TYR A 769 -33.44 10.20 -7.09
C TYR A 769 -33.50 8.85 -7.84
N ILE A 770 -32.32 8.28 -8.11
CA ILE A 770 -32.14 6.87 -8.50
C ILE A 770 -31.16 6.18 -7.56
N LEU A 771 -31.54 5.04 -7.00
CA LEU A 771 -30.67 4.15 -6.22
C LEU A 771 -30.28 2.97 -7.11
N PHE A 772 -28.99 2.81 -7.42
CA PHE A 772 -28.46 1.58 -8.00
C PHE A 772 -28.16 0.57 -6.88
N VAL A 773 -28.48 -0.71 -7.14
CA VAL A 773 -28.21 -1.85 -6.25
C VAL A 773 -27.85 -3.06 -7.11
N ASP A 774 -26.65 -3.63 -6.95
CA ASP A 774 -26.35 -4.96 -7.52
C ASP A 774 -26.99 -6.06 -6.64
N ALA A 775 -27.45 -7.16 -7.23
CA ALA A 775 -28.35 -8.15 -6.60
C ALA A 775 -27.80 -8.95 -5.40
N ASP A 776 -26.53 -8.75 -5.04
CA ASP A 776 -25.80 -9.38 -3.93
C ASP A 776 -25.53 -8.42 -2.74
N ASN A 777 -26.02 -7.18 -2.79
CA ASN A 777 -25.83 -6.21 -1.69
C ASN A 777 -26.94 -6.30 -0.63
N LEU A 778 -26.57 -6.66 0.59
CA LEU A 778 -27.48 -6.76 1.74
C LEU A 778 -27.65 -5.41 2.42
N ILE A 779 -28.59 -4.57 1.94
CA ILE A 779 -28.92 -3.26 2.55
C ILE A 779 -29.76 -3.45 3.83
N LEU A 780 -29.11 -3.84 4.92
CA LEU A 780 -29.80 -4.21 6.18
C LEU A 780 -30.43 -3.04 6.93
N ASN A 781 -29.91 -1.82 6.79
CA ASN A 781 -30.42 -0.65 7.49
C ASN A 781 -31.66 -0.08 6.77
N PRO A 782 -32.86 -0.11 7.39
CA PRO A 782 -34.09 0.35 6.74
C PRO A 782 -34.06 1.84 6.34
N ASP A 783 -33.31 2.68 7.06
CA ASP A 783 -33.29 4.13 6.84
C ASP A 783 -32.26 4.56 5.80
N THR A 784 -31.57 3.62 5.13
CA THR A 784 -30.49 3.89 4.16
C THR A 784 -30.86 4.96 3.14
N LEU A 785 -32.05 4.89 2.52
CA LEU A 785 -32.51 5.92 1.59
C LEU A 785 -32.59 7.30 2.25
N THR A 786 -33.30 7.41 3.38
CA THR A 786 -33.48 8.67 4.13
C THR A 786 -32.16 9.28 4.58
N LEU A 787 -31.22 8.45 5.05
CA LEU A 787 -29.89 8.88 5.49
C LEU A 787 -29.03 9.41 4.32
N LEU A 788 -29.01 8.71 3.18
CA LEU A 788 -28.28 9.14 1.99
C LEU A 788 -28.89 10.40 1.34
N ILE A 789 -30.22 10.50 1.34
CA ILE A 789 -30.97 11.71 0.95
C ILE A 789 -30.54 12.91 1.82
N ALA A 790 -30.39 12.71 3.13
CA ALA A 790 -30.00 13.77 4.07
C ALA A 790 -28.54 14.27 3.93
N GLU A 791 -27.61 13.50 3.35
CA GLU A 791 -26.25 13.99 3.04
C GLU A 791 -26.23 15.09 1.96
N ASN A 792 -27.32 15.22 1.20
CA ASN A 792 -27.53 16.21 0.14
C ASN A 792 -26.38 16.24 -0.91
N LYS A 793 -25.88 15.06 -1.32
CA LYS A 793 -24.85 14.93 -2.38
C LYS A 793 -25.47 14.70 -3.75
N THR A 794 -24.66 14.77 -4.81
CA THR A 794 -25.12 14.46 -6.18
C THR A 794 -24.99 12.96 -6.46
N VAL A 795 -23.91 12.33 -5.99
CA VAL A 795 -23.71 10.88 -5.96
C VAL A 795 -23.19 10.50 -4.57
N VAL A 796 -23.85 9.56 -3.89
CA VAL A 796 -23.41 9.07 -2.57
C VAL A 796 -23.73 7.58 -2.36
N ALA A 797 -22.73 6.83 -1.92
CA ALA A 797 -22.86 5.43 -1.52
C ALA A 797 -23.02 5.30 0.01
N PRO A 798 -23.85 4.36 0.51
CA PRO A 798 -23.68 3.82 1.84
C PRO A 798 -22.39 2.99 1.87
N MET A 799 -21.58 3.11 2.92
CA MET A 799 -20.45 2.21 3.09
C MET A 799 -20.98 0.83 3.49
N LEU A 800 -20.78 -0.14 2.60
CA LEU A 800 -21.13 -1.54 2.81
C LEU A 800 -19.90 -2.29 3.34
N ASP A 801 -20.11 -3.14 4.34
CA ASP A 801 -19.06 -3.92 5.00
C ASP A 801 -18.81 -5.25 4.27
N SER A 802 -17.54 -5.64 4.16
CA SER A 802 -17.15 -6.96 3.65
C SER A 802 -16.00 -7.57 4.47
N ARG A 803 -15.76 -8.86 4.20
CA ARG A 803 -14.53 -9.59 4.51
C ARG A 803 -13.27 -8.83 4.03
N ALA A 804 -12.15 -9.07 4.71
CA ALA A 804 -10.80 -8.60 4.35
C ALA A 804 -10.68 -7.07 4.15
N ALA A 805 -10.13 -6.64 3.01
CA ALA A 805 -9.75 -5.25 2.72
C ALA A 805 -10.38 -4.68 1.43
N TYR A 806 -11.45 -5.32 0.93
CA TYR A 806 -12.27 -4.90 -0.21
C TYR A 806 -13.48 -4.05 0.23
N SER A 807 -14.00 -3.12 -0.58
CA SER A 807 -15.20 -2.33 -0.22
C SER A 807 -15.77 -1.59 -1.41
N ASN A 808 -17.04 -1.17 -1.33
CA ASN A 808 -17.78 -0.45 -2.38
C ASN A 808 -17.31 1.00 -2.70
N PHE A 809 -16.06 1.35 -2.35
CA PHE A 809 -15.46 2.67 -2.55
C PHE A 809 -13.93 2.59 -2.57
N TRP A 810 -13.29 3.53 -3.28
CA TRP A 810 -11.83 3.71 -3.30
C TRP A 810 -11.43 5.10 -2.79
N CYS A 811 -10.45 5.19 -1.87
CA CYS A 811 -9.92 6.48 -1.39
C CYS A 811 -8.78 7.06 -2.26
N GLY A 812 -8.64 6.59 -3.49
CA GLY A 812 -7.59 7.02 -4.43
C GLY A 812 -7.66 6.24 -5.74
N MET A 813 -7.27 6.90 -6.82
CA MET A 813 -7.05 6.31 -8.14
C MET A 813 -5.66 6.71 -8.69
N THR A 814 -5.18 6.00 -9.70
CA THR A 814 -4.02 6.37 -10.52
C THR A 814 -4.46 7.31 -11.66
N SER A 815 -3.49 7.84 -12.42
CA SER A 815 -3.75 8.61 -13.64
C SER A 815 -4.48 7.81 -14.73
N GLN A 816 -4.39 6.47 -14.69
CA GLN A 816 -5.05 5.53 -15.60
C GLN A 816 -6.35 4.94 -15.03
N GLY A 817 -6.95 5.59 -14.01
CA GLY A 817 -8.24 5.19 -13.44
C GLY A 817 -8.19 3.99 -12.48
N TYR A 818 -7.08 3.25 -12.38
CA TYR A 818 -6.96 2.09 -11.48
C TYR A 818 -6.92 2.47 -9.99
N TYR A 819 -7.25 1.49 -9.13
CA TYR A 819 -7.23 1.64 -7.67
C TYR A 819 -5.87 2.10 -7.09
N LYS A 820 -5.92 2.98 -6.08
CA LYS A 820 -4.77 3.42 -5.28
C LYS A 820 -5.13 3.47 -3.79
N ARG A 821 -4.65 2.51 -2.99
CA ARG A 821 -4.78 2.49 -1.52
C ARG A 821 -4.12 3.76 -0.94
N THR A 822 -4.84 4.51 -0.10
CA THR A 822 -4.33 5.73 0.56
C THR A 822 -4.44 5.64 2.10
N PRO A 823 -3.68 6.44 2.88
CA PRO A 823 -3.74 6.41 4.35
C PRO A 823 -5.13 6.71 4.94
N ALA A 824 -6.02 7.36 4.19
CA ALA A 824 -7.39 7.62 4.62
C ALA A 824 -8.30 6.39 4.56
N TYR A 825 -7.94 5.36 3.78
CA TYR A 825 -8.81 4.21 3.50
C TYR A 825 -9.16 3.39 4.75
N ILE A 826 -8.15 2.91 5.48
CA ILE A 826 -8.36 2.03 6.64
C ILE A 826 -9.17 2.72 7.77
N PRO A 827 -8.88 3.98 8.16
CA PRO A 827 -9.68 4.69 9.18
C PRO A 827 -11.14 4.95 8.77
N ILE A 828 -11.42 5.13 7.47
CA ILE A 828 -12.80 5.25 6.97
C ILE A 828 -13.48 3.87 7.01
N ARG A 829 -12.85 2.83 6.47
CA ARG A 829 -13.40 1.46 6.45
C ARG A 829 -13.73 0.95 7.86
N LYS A 830 -12.85 1.16 8.83
CA LYS A 830 -13.05 0.72 10.22
C LYS A 830 -14.06 1.56 11.01
N ARG A 831 -14.54 2.68 10.45
CA ARG A 831 -15.32 3.72 11.14
C ARG A 831 -14.57 4.37 12.32
N ASP A 832 -13.23 4.29 12.33
CA ASP A 832 -12.35 5.10 13.20
C ASP A 832 -12.55 6.60 12.92
N ARG A 833 -12.80 6.93 11.65
CA ARG A 833 -13.26 8.24 11.17
C ARG A 833 -14.67 8.09 10.59
N ARG A 834 -15.68 8.57 11.31
CA ARG A 834 -17.08 8.58 10.85
C ARG A 834 -17.42 9.87 10.10
N GLY A 835 -18.27 9.78 9.08
CA GLY A 835 -18.71 10.92 8.28
C GLY A 835 -19.23 10.55 6.90
N CYS A 836 -19.30 11.56 6.03
CA CYS A 836 -19.53 11.39 4.59
C CYS A 836 -18.32 11.99 3.86
N PHE A 837 -17.54 11.13 3.18
CA PHE A 837 -16.22 11.46 2.65
C PHE A 837 -16.24 11.57 1.13
N ALA A 838 -15.58 12.60 0.59
CA ALA A 838 -15.30 12.69 -0.84
C ALA A 838 -14.31 11.59 -1.24
N VAL A 839 -14.66 10.83 -2.27
CA VAL A 839 -13.87 9.68 -2.78
C VAL A 839 -13.93 9.68 -4.31
N PRO A 840 -12.84 9.33 -5.01
CA PRO A 840 -12.83 9.36 -6.48
C PRO A 840 -13.68 8.28 -7.15
N MET A 841 -14.04 7.19 -6.46
CA MET A 841 -14.97 6.17 -6.98
C MET A 841 -15.81 5.52 -5.88
N VAL A 842 -17.08 5.27 -6.18
CA VAL A 842 -18.01 4.37 -5.45
C VAL A 842 -18.76 3.47 -6.43
N HIS A 843 -19.10 2.25 -6.02
CA HIS A 843 -19.78 1.26 -6.86
C HIS A 843 -20.82 0.43 -6.09
N SER A 844 -21.48 -0.50 -6.81
CA SER A 844 -22.42 -1.54 -6.39
C SER A 844 -23.69 -1.16 -5.64
N THR A 845 -23.66 -0.20 -4.73
CA THR A 845 -24.86 0.44 -4.19
C THR A 845 -24.59 1.92 -4.01
N PHE A 846 -25.35 2.78 -4.70
CA PHE A 846 -25.22 4.23 -4.58
C PHE A 846 -26.47 4.97 -5.07
N LEU A 847 -26.70 6.15 -4.48
CA LEU A 847 -27.81 7.05 -4.76
C LEU A 847 -27.33 8.23 -5.62
N ILE A 848 -28.07 8.59 -6.65
CA ILE A 848 -27.90 9.82 -7.45
C ILE A 848 -29.10 10.76 -7.22
N ASP A 849 -28.84 12.04 -6.97
CA ASP A 849 -29.85 13.11 -6.88
C ASP A 849 -30.07 13.74 -8.26
N LEU A 850 -31.19 13.39 -8.90
CA LEU A 850 -31.51 13.77 -10.28
C LEU A 850 -32.04 15.21 -10.42
N ARG A 851 -32.41 15.85 -9.31
CA ARG A 851 -32.89 17.24 -9.29
C ARG A 851 -31.76 18.24 -9.52
N LYS A 852 -30.51 17.85 -9.20
CA LYS A 852 -29.32 18.69 -9.35
C LYS A 852 -28.90 18.76 -10.81
N ALA A 853 -28.67 19.97 -11.34
CA ALA A 853 -28.39 20.19 -12.76
C ALA A 853 -27.20 19.37 -13.29
N ALA A 854 -26.11 19.26 -12.53
CA ALA A 854 -24.93 18.47 -12.91
C ALA A 854 -25.23 16.97 -13.11
N SER A 855 -26.25 16.41 -12.45
CA SER A 855 -26.64 15.00 -12.62
C SER A 855 -27.10 14.67 -14.04
N ARG A 856 -27.45 15.66 -14.86
CA ARG A 856 -27.86 15.49 -16.27
C ARG A 856 -26.71 15.04 -17.16
N ASN A 857 -25.48 15.42 -16.82
CA ASN A 857 -24.27 15.11 -17.59
C ASN A 857 -23.72 13.70 -17.26
N LEU A 858 -24.25 13.03 -16.24
CA LEU A 858 -23.87 11.67 -15.86
C LEU A 858 -24.39 10.65 -16.89
N ALA A 859 -23.53 9.72 -17.27
CA ALA A 859 -23.82 8.62 -18.18
C ALA A 859 -23.01 7.37 -17.83
N PHE A 860 -23.56 6.20 -18.16
CA PHE A 860 -22.85 4.92 -18.19
C PHE A 860 -22.54 4.50 -19.64
N TYR A 861 -23.40 4.86 -20.59
CA TYR A 861 -23.23 4.48 -21.99
C TYR A 861 -23.79 5.53 -22.98
N PRO A 862 -23.13 5.79 -24.13
CA PRO A 862 -21.76 5.40 -24.44
C PRO A 862 -20.78 6.02 -23.43
N PRO A 863 -19.55 5.48 -23.29
CA PRO A 863 -18.49 6.16 -22.56
C PRO A 863 -18.28 7.59 -23.08
N HIS A 864 -17.72 8.47 -22.26
CA HIS A 864 -17.41 9.84 -22.68
C HIS A 864 -16.45 9.81 -23.89
N PRO A 865 -16.57 10.70 -24.89
CA PRO A 865 -15.70 10.67 -26.07
C PRO A 865 -14.19 10.68 -25.78
N ASP A 866 -13.78 11.34 -24.69
CA ASP A 866 -12.38 11.41 -24.23
C ASP A 866 -11.93 10.22 -23.37
N TYR A 867 -12.78 9.21 -23.15
CA TYR A 867 -12.49 8.07 -22.30
C TYR A 867 -11.42 7.17 -22.91
N THR A 868 -10.26 7.11 -22.25
CA THR A 868 -9.12 6.26 -22.64
C THR A 868 -8.50 5.56 -21.43
N TRP A 869 -9.35 5.10 -20.51
CA TRP A 869 -8.99 4.19 -19.43
C TRP A 869 -9.54 2.79 -19.74
N SER A 870 -9.28 1.81 -18.88
CA SER A 870 -9.74 0.41 -19.05
C SER A 870 -11.27 0.31 -19.17
N PHE A 871 -11.76 -0.63 -19.98
CA PHE A 871 -13.19 -0.76 -20.26
C PHE A 871 -13.91 -1.51 -19.13
N ASP A 872 -14.46 -0.76 -18.17
CA ASP A 872 -14.99 -1.24 -16.89
C ASP A 872 -16.15 -0.31 -16.48
N ASP A 873 -17.29 -0.84 -16.02
CA ASP A 873 -18.49 -0.03 -15.77
C ASP A 873 -18.37 0.94 -14.59
N ILE A 874 -17.55 0.62 -13.58
CA ILE A 874 -17.33 1.48 -12.40
C ILE A 874 -16.28 2.55 -12.72
N ILE A 875 -15.28 2.24 -13.54
CA ILE A 875 -14.24 3.20 -13.98
C ILE A 875 -14.82 4.17 -15.03
N VAL A 876 -15.64 3.69 -15.98
CA VAL A 876 -16.36 4.56 -16.94
C VAL A 876 -17.31 5.52 -16.21
N PHE A 877 -18.08 5.03 -15.22
CA PHE A 877 -18.99 5.90 -14.47
C PHE A 877 -18.25 6.90 -13.58
N ALA A 878 -17.13 6.52 -12.95
CA ALA A 878 -16.27 7.44 -12.21
C ALA A 878 -15.68 8.54 -13.11
N PHE A 879 -15.26 8.20 -14.34
CA PHE A 879 -14.82 9.19 -15.32
C PHE A 879 -15.97 10.10 -15.77
N SER A 880 -17.18 9.56 -16.01
CA SER A 880 -18.36 10.40 -16.30
C SER A 880 -18.66 11.38 -15.15
N CYS A 881 -18.58 10.93 -13.90
CA CYS A 881 -18.70 11.81 -12.73
C CYS A 881 -17.61 12.91 -12.73
N LYS A 882 -16.35 12.55 -13.02
CA LYS A 882 -15.24 13.50 -13.13
C LYS A 882 -15.47 14.56 -14.22
N GLN A 883 -15.89 14.15 -15.43
CA GLN A 883 -16.17 15.08 -16.55
C GLN A 883 -17.42 15.94 -16.32
N ALA A 884 -18.37 15.46 -15.51
CA ALA A 884 -19.54 16.23 -15.08
C ALA A 884 -19.26 17.19 -13.90
N GLU A 885 -18.01 17.28 -13.42
CA GLU A 885 -17.60 17.97 -12.18
C GLU A 885 -18.34 17.48 -10.91
N VAL A 886 -18.82 16.23 -10.94
CA VAL A 886 -19.58 15.59 -9.87
C VAL A 886 -18.66 14.80 -8.94
N GLN A 887 -18.42 15.33 -7.74
CA GLN A 887 -17.76 14.60 -6.68
C GLN A 887 -18.65 13.45 -6.16
N MET A 888 -18.13 12.22 -6.21
CA MET A 888 -18.70 11.05 -5.53
C MET A 888 -18.39 11.07 -4.03
N TYR A 889 -19.28 10.51 -3.21
CA TYR A 889 -19.13 10.42 -1.76
C TYR A 889 -19.44 9.02 -1.23
N VAL A 890 -18.81 8.64 -0.11
CA VAL A 890 -19.19 7.47 0.70
C VAL A 890 -19.55 7.89 2.12
N CYS A 891 -20.69 7.41 2.64
CA CYS A 891 -21.12 7.67 4.02
C CYS A 891 -20.95 6.43 4.89
N ASN A 892 -20.27 6.56 6.03
CA ASN A 892 -20.01 5.46 6.98
C ASN A 892 -20.51 5.77 8.41
N LYS A 893 -21.34 6.81 8.59
CA LYS A 893 -21.87 7.24 9.89
C LYS A 893 -22.53 6.05 10.63
N GLU A 894 -23.32 5.28 9.88
CA GLU A 894 -24.00 4.07 10.33
C GLU A 894 -23.38 2.79 9.76
N VAL A 895 -23.86 1.64 10.26
CA VAL A 895 -23.81 0.37 9.52
C VAL A 895 -25.02 0.35 8.59
N TYR A 896 -24.78 0.28 7.29
CA TYR A 896 -25.83 0.32 6.26
C TYR A 896 -26.19 -1.07 5.72
N GLY A 897 -25.20 -1.94 5.59
CA GLY A 897 -25.35 -3.22 4.92
C GLY A 897 -24.00 -3.86 4.60
N PHE A 898 -24.06 -4.97 3.87
CA PHE A 898 -22.91 -5.83 3.58
C PHE A 898 -22.83 -6.21 2.09
N LEU A 899 -21.63 -6.53 1.60
CA LEU A 899 -21.40 -7.05 0.24
C LEU A 899 -20.38 -8.22 0.23
N PRO A 900 -20.47 -9.15 -0.72
CA PRO A 900 -19.45 -10.18 -0.94
C PRO A 900 -18.15 -9.59 -1.50
N VAL A 901 -17.09 -10.41 -1.51
CA VAL A 901 -15.84 -10.10 -2.22
C VAL A 901 -15.89 -10.76 -3.60
N PRO A 902 -15.51 -10.07 -4.70
CA PRO A 902 -15.53 -10.63 -6.04
C PRO A 902 -14.65 -11.88 -6.18
N LEU A 903 -15.25 -12.94 -6.73
CA LEU A 903 -14.55 -14.19 -7.04
C LEU A 903 -13.76 -14.09 -8.36
N ARG A 904 -12.88 -15.08 -8.59
CA ARG A 904 -12.05 -15.17 -9.80
C ARG A 904 -12.91 -15.48 -11.04
N ALA A 905 -12.45 -15.08 -12.22
CA ALA A 905 -13.16 -15.28 -13.48
C ALA A 905 -13.66 -16.72 -13.73
N HIS A 906 -12.82 -17.71 -13.36
CA HIS A 906 -13.08 -19.15 -13.48
C HIS A 906 -13.85 -19.77 -12.30
N SER A 907 -14.31 -18.99 -11.32
CA SER A 907 -15.10 -19.50 -10.19
C SER A 907 -16.52 -19.91 -10.64
N THR A 908 -17.08 -20.92 -9.96
CA THR A 908 -18.40 -21.47 -10.28
C THR A 908 -19.53 -20.73 -9.54
N LEU A 909 -20.78 -20.95 -9.97
CA LEU A 909 -21.96 -20.45 -9.25
C LEU A 909 -22.12 -21.08 -7.86
N GLN A 910 -21.57 -22.28 -7.63
CA GLN A 910 -21.53 -22.89 -6.29
C GLN A 910 -20.56 -22.13 -5.38
N ASP A 911 -19.39 -21.74 -5.90
CA ASP A 911 -18.44 -20.92 -5.13
C ASP A 911 -19.05 -19.55 -4.79
N GLU A 912 -19.84 -18.98 -5.69
CA GLU A 912 -20.57 -17.74 -5.42
C GLU A 912 -21.65 -17.91 -4.33
N ALA A 913 -22.48 -18.95 -4.43
CA ALA A 913 -23.49 -19.25 -3.42
C ALA A 913 -22.89 -19.53 -2.03
N GLU A 914 -21.80 -20.30 -1.95
CA GLU A 914 -21.10 -20.56 -0.69
C GLU A 914 -20.39 -19.30 -0.14
N SER A 915 -19.94 -18.39 -1.01
CA SER A 915 -19.36 -17.09 -0.62
C SER A 915 -20.43 -16.14 -0.07
N PHE A 916 -21.56 -15.99 -0.76
CA PHE A 916 -22.68 -15.17 -0.30
C PHE A 916 -23.28 -15.67 1.01
N MET A 917 -23.42 -17.00 1.16
CA MET A 917 -23.81 -17.63 2.43
C MET A 917 -22.88 -17.21 3.58
N HIS A 918 -21.56 -17.18 3.37
CA HIS A 918 -20.61 -16.70 4.38
C HIS A 918 -20.82 -15.21 4.75
N VAL A 919 -21.25 -14.36 3.82
CA VAL A 919 -21.68 -12.98 4.14
C VAL A 919 -22.91 -12.98 5.06
N GLN A 920 -23.92 -13.82 4.78
CA GLN A 920 -25.09 -13.95 5.67
C GLN A 920 -24.71 -14.47 7.07
N LEU A 921 -23.70 -15.35 7.17
CA LEU A 921 -23.19 -15.85 8.46
C LEU A 921 -22.44 -14.77 9.25
N GLU A 922 -21.58 -13.96 8.60
CA GLU A 922 -20.89 -12.83 9.24
C GLU A 922 -21.87 -11.74 9.71
N VAL A 923 -22.96 -11.48 8.95
CA VAL A 923 -24.07 -10.61 9.38
C VAL A 923 -24.63 -11.07 10.72
N MET A 924 -24.90 -12.38 10.88
CA MET A 924 -25.45 -12.96 12.11
C MET A 924 -24.49 -12.92 13.32
N VAL A 925 -23.23 -12.50 13.15
CA VAL A 925 -22.29 -12.34 14.28
C VAL A 925 -22.62 -11.12 15.13
N LYS A 926 -23.11 -10.02 14.52
CA LYS A 926 -23.36 -8.73 15.21
C LYS A 926 -24.71 -8.07 14.89
N HIS A 927 -25.48 -8.63 13.95
CA HIS A 927 -26.76 -8.09 13.50
C HIS A 927 -27.82 -9.19 13.43
N PRO A 928 -29.12 -8.84 13.41
CA PRO A 928 -30.18 -9.80 13.08
C PRO A 928 -29.94 -10.44 11.70
N PRO A 929 -30.39 -11.69 11.50
CA PRO A 929 -30.24 -12.37 10.21
C PRO A 929 -30.91 -11.58 9.08
N ALA A 930 -30.34 -11.70 7.88
CA ALA A 930 -30.89 -11.11 6.66
C ALA A 930 -32.15 -11.88 6.21
N GLU A 931 -33.29 -11.62 6.87
CA GLU A 931 -34.54 -12.35 6.62
C GLU A 931 -34.94 -12.29 5.12
N PRO A 932 -35.36 -13.41 4.52
CA PRO A 932 -35.67 -13.44 3.08
C PRO A 932 -36.94 -12.65 2.74
N SER A 933 -37.15 -12.42 1.44
CA SER A 933 -38.43 -11.98 0.89
C SER A 933 -39.53 -12.99 1.25
N ARG A 934 -40.70 -12.48 1.67
CA ARG A 934 -41.89 -13.30 1.93
C ARG A 934 -42.75 -13.55 0.68
N PHE A 935 -42.32 -13.03 -0.47
CA PHE A 935 -43.08 -13.01 -1.73
C PHE A 935 -42.43 -13.85 -2.83
N ILE A 936 -41.50 -14.74 -2.45
CA ILE A 936 -40.89 -15.74 -3.31
C ILE A 936 -40.88 -17.11 -2.63
N SER A 937 -40.75 -18.16 -3.43
CA SER A 937 -40.60 -19.53 -2.98
C SER A 937 -39.12 -19.81 -2.62
N ALA A 938 -38.78 -19.73 -1.34
CA ALA A 938 -37.45 -20.10 -0.86
C ALA A 938 -37.17 -21.60 -1.09
N PRO A 939 -35.95 -22.00 -1.54
CA PRO A 939 -35.63 -23.40 -1.75
C PRO A 939 -35.69 -24.19 -0.44
N THR A 940 -36.22 -25.41 -0.50
CA THR A 940 -36.28 -26.30 0.66
C THR A 940 -34.89 -26.85 0.95
N LYS A 941 -34.35 -26.52 2.13
CA LYS A 941 -33.03 -26.97 2.57
C LYS A 941 -33.06 -28.41 3.07
N THR A 942 -32.05 -29.20 2.73
CA THR A 942 -31.91 -30.62 3.10
C THR A 942 -30.67 -30.80 3.98
N PRO A 943 -30.78 -30.62 5.31
CA PRO A 943 -29.63 -30.68 6.20
C PRO A 943 -29.06 -32.10 6.32
N ASP A 944 -27.73 -32.20 6.40
CA ASP A 944 -26.99 -33.45 6.55
C ASP A 944 -25.91 -33.38 7.64
N LYS A 945 -25.32 -34.53 8.00
CA LYS A 945 -24.29 -34.65 9.05
C LYS A 945 -22.86 -34.59 8.53
N MET A 946 -22.63 -34.13 7.29
CA MET A 946 -21.32 -34.06 6.61
C MET A 946 -20.55 -35.38 6.56
N GLY A 947 -21.25 -36.52 6.72
CA GLY A 947 -20.64 -37.85 6.83
C GLY A 947 -20.10 -38.21 8.23
N PHE A 948 -20.41 -37.43 9.28
CA PHE A 948 -20.24 -37.83 10.68
C PHE A 948 -21.45 -38.65 11.17
N ASP A 949 -21.27 -39.49 12.19
CA ASP A 949 -22.40 -40.25 12.77
C ASP A 949 -23.34 -39.36 13.59
N GLU A 950 -22.78 -38.28 14.17
CA GLU A 950 -23.51 -37.23 14.87
C GLU A 950 -22.71 -35.92 14.82
N VAL A 951 -23.43 -34.80 14.75
CA VAL A 951 -22.88 -33.45 14.91
C VAL A 951 -23.53 -32.83 16.14
N PHE A 952 -22.75 -32.59 17.20
CA PHE A 952 -23.22 -32.04 18.46
C PHE A 952 -23.04 -30.52 18.52
N MET A 953 -24.02 -29.82 19.10
CA MET A 953 -23.95 -28.38 19.38
C MET A 953 -24.20 -28.15 20.87
N ILE A 954 -23.21 -27.62 21.58
CA ILE A 954 -23.23 -27.34 23.02
C ILE A 954 -23.76 -25.93 23.24
N ASN A 955 -24.85 -25.80 24.01
CA ASN A 955 -25.41 -24.50 24.38
C ASN A 955 -26.00 -24.51 25.80
N LEU A 956 -25.73 -23.45 26.56
CA LEU A 956 -26.36 -23.23 27.85
C LEU A 956 -27.83 -22.87 27.64
N LYS A 957 -28.75 -23.60 28.29
CA LYS A 957 -30.23 -23.44 28.15
C LYS A 957 -30.72 -21.98 28.30
N ARG A 958 -30.01 -21.14 29.07
CA ARG A 958 -30.29 -19.71 29.25
C ARG A 958 -29.82 -18.79 28.11
N ARG A 959 -28.89 -19.23 27.26
CA ARG A 959 -28.32 -18.48 26.14
C ARG A 959 -29.10 -18.72 24.85
N GLN A 960 -30.37 -18.34 24.86
CA GLN A 960 -31.25 -18.41 23.68
C GLN A 960 -30.71 -17.54 22.53
N ASP A 961 -30.11 -16.39 22.88
CA ASP A 961 -29.40 -15.50 21.95
C ASP A 961 -28.35 -16.22 21.10
N ARG A 962 -27.47 -17.01 21.74
CA ARG A 962 -26.43 -17.79 21.06
C ARG A 962 -27.03 -18.98 20.30
N ARG A 963 -28.02 -19.64 20.92
CA ARG A 963 -28.71 -20.81 20.37
C ARG A 963 -29.40 -20.52 19.04
N GLU A 964 -30.22 -19.47 18.97
CA GLU A 964 -30.99 -19.13 17.78
C GLU A 964 -30.07 -18.72 16.63
N ARG A 965 -29.06 -17.90 16.91
CA ARG A 965 -28.00 -17.53 15.96
C ARG A 965 -27.30 -18.76 15.39
N MET A 966 -26.83 -19.66 16.25
CA MET A 966 -26.05 -20.82 15.85
C MET A 966 -26.90 -21.89 15.13
N LEU A 967 -28.15 -22.11 15.55
CA LEU A 967 -29.08 -22.98 14.83
C LEU A 967 -29.41 -22.44 13.44
N ARG A 968 -29.64 -21.12 13.28
CA ARG A 968 -29.77 -20.51 11.94
C ARG A 968 -28.47 -20.66 11.13
N ALA A 969 -27.30 -20.43 11.72
CA ALA A 969 -26.01 -20.58 11.04
C ALA A 969 -25.71 -22.00 10.55
N LEU A 970 -26.20 -23.03 11.26
CA LEU A 970 -26.13 -24.42 10.83
C LEU A 970 -27.21 -24.75 9.78
N GLN A 971 -28.42 -24.20 9.91
CA GLN A 971 -29.48 -24.32 8.91
C GLN A 971 -29.11 -23.68 7.57
N GLU A 972 -28.41 -22.54 7.57
CA GLU A 972 -27.93 -21.89 6.35
C GLU A 972 -26.93 -22.77 5.59
N GLN A 973 -26.06 -23.50 6.31
CA GLN A 973 -25.07 -24.41 5.74
C GLN A 973 -25.60 -25.84 5.49
N GLU A 974 -26.90 -26.07 5.70
CA GLU A 974 -27.52 -27.39 5.63
C GLU A 974 -26.82 -28.44 6.50
N ILE A 975 -26.54 -28.09 7.76
CA ILE A 975 -25.93 -29.01 8.75
C ILE A 975 -27.01 -29.43 9.76
N GLU A 976 -27.32 -30.72 9.79
CA GLU A 976 -28.14 -31.32 10.85
C GLU A 976 -27.29 -31.43 12.12
N CYS A 977 -27.79 -30.94 13.26
CA CYS A 977 -27.11 -31.08 14.54
C CYS A 977 -28.03 -31.53 15.68
N ARG A 978 -27.47 -32.34 16.58
CA ARG A 978 -28.03 -32.67 17.90
C ARG A 978 -27.61 -31.59 18.90
N LEU A 979 -28.58 -30.79 19.34
CA LEU A 979 -28.40 -29.89 20.48
C LEU A 979 -28.12 -30.70 21.76
N VAL A 980 -27.13 -30.26 22.53
CA VAL A 980 -26.81 -30.74 23.87
C VAL A 980 -27.00 -29.57 24.84
N GLU A 981 -27.89 -29.75 25.83
CA GLU A 981 -28.03 -28.75 26.90
C GLU A 981 -26.77 -28.79 27.78
N ALA A 982 -25.99 -27.72 27.72
CA ALA A 982 -24.74 -27.60 28.47
C ALA A 982 -25.00 -27.54 29.98
N VAL A 983 -24.08 -28.13 30.75
CA VAL A 983 -24.15 -28.17 32.22
C VAL A 983 -23.94 -26.76 32.77
N ASP A 984 -24.99 -26.19 33.37
CA ASP A 984 -24.91 -24.89 34.01
C ASP A 984 -24.17 -24.96 35.35
N GLY A 985 -22.85 -24.87 35.29
CA GLY A 985 -22.01 -24.87 36.49
C GLY A 985 -22.33 -23.72 37.46
N LYS A 986 -22.87 -22.57 37.01
CA LYS A 986 -23.32 -21.50 37.92
C LYS A 986 -24.53 -21.93 38.78
N ALA A 987 -25.30 -22.92 38.32
CA ALA A 987 -26.44 -23.51 39.05
C ALA A 987 -26.08 -24.77 39.88
N MET A 988 -24.85 -25.29 39.79
CA MET A 988 -24.42 -26.45 40.58
C MET A 988 -24.10 -26.08 42.03
N ASN A 989 -24.58 -26.87 42.99
CA ASN A 989 -24.22 -26.77 44.41
C ASN A 989 -23.09 -27.76 44.79
N THR A 990 -22.46 -27.54 45.96
CA THR A 990 -21.31 -28.36 46.42
C THR A 990 -21.66 -29.85 46.50
N SER A 991 -22.84 -30.22 47.02
CA SER A 991 -23.26 -31.61 47.16
C SER A 991 -23.45 -32.33 45.82
N GLN A 992 -23.78 -31.61 44.74
CA GLN A 992 -23.80 -32.17 43.38
C GLN A 992 -22.39 -32.41 42.84
N VAL A 993 -21.43 -31.54 43.15
CA VAL A 993 -20.01 -31.71 42.78
C VAL A 993 -19.43 -32.93 43.52
N GLU A 994 -19.71 -33.05 44.82
CA GLU A 994 -19.32 -34.20 45.65
C GLU A 994 -19.97 -35.51 45.17
N ALA A 995 -21.27 -35.52 44.87
CA ALA A 995 -21.99 -36.69 44.39
C ALA A 995 -21.52 -37.18 43.00
N LEU A 996 -20.95 -36.29 42.18
CA LEU A 996 -20.30 -36.65 40.91
C LEU A 996 -18.84 -37.13 41.10
N GLY A 997 -18.34 -37.19 42.35
CA GLY A 997 -16.97 -37.61 42.66
C GLY A 997 -15.91 -36.62 42.18
N ILE A 998 -16.27 -35.34 41.98
CA ILE A 998 -15.40 -34.36 41.36
C ILE A 998 -14.38 -33.84 42.36
N GLN A 999 -13.10 -33.95 42.01
CA GLN A 999 -11.97 -33.47 42.79
C GLN A 999 -11.02 -32.69 41.88
N MET A 1000 -10.66 -31.47 42.23
CA MET A 1000 -9.71 -30.67 41.45
C MET A 1000 -8.30 -31.27 41.50
N LEU A 1001 -7.52 -31.09 40.43
CA LEU A 1001 -6.11 -31.48 40.43
C LEU A 1001 -5.34 -30.71 41.53
N PRO A 1002 -4.62 -31.40 42.44
CA PRO A 1002 -3.82 -30.72 43.47
C PRO A 1002 -2.76 -29.80 42.86
N GLY A 1003 -2.69 -28.55 43.34
CA GLY A 1003 -1.74 -27.56 42.83
C GLY A 1003 -2.09 -26.94 41.46
N TYR A 1004 -3.27 -27.19 40.91
CA TYR A 1004 -3.73 -26.45 39.73
C TYR A 1004 -4.01 -24.98 40.06
N GLN A 1005 -3.47 -24.08 39.22
CA GLN A 1005 -3.81 -22.65 39.20
C GLN A 1005 -3.90 -22.17 37.74
N ASP A 1006 -4.90 -21.34 37.47
CA ASP A 1006 -5.08 -20.59 36.22
C ASP A 1006 -3.79 -19.83 35.85
N PRO A 1007 -3.16 -20.07 34.68
CA PRO A 1007 -1.88 -19.46 34.31
C PRO A 1007 -1.88 -17.93 34.11
N TYR A 1008 -3.05 -17.29 34.14
CA TYR A 1008 -3.25 -15.85 33.95
C TYR A 1008 -3.68 -15.15 35.23
N HIS A 1009 -4.48 -15.83 36.06
CA HIS A 1009 -5.15 -15.26 37.23
C HIS A 1009 -4.71 -15.87 38.57
N GLY A 1010 -3.97 -16.98 38.60
CA GLY A 1010 -3.50 -17.64 39.83
C GLY A 1010 -4.61 -18.28 40.69
N ARG A 1011 -5.85 -18.30 40.18
CA ARG A 1011 -7.04 -18.85 40.83
C ARG A 1011 -7.17 -20.36 40.57
N PRO A 1012 -7.77 -21.15 41.47
CA PRO A 1012 -8.28 -22.47 41.13
C PRO A 1012 -9.52 -22.35 40.21
N LEU A 1013 -9.98 -23.49 39.69
CA LEU A 1013 -11.09 -23.60 38.72
C LEU A 1013 -12.33 -22.78 39.10
N THR A 1014 -13.00 -22.20 38.12
CA THR A 1014 -14.31 -21.57 38.29
C THR A 1014 -15.46 -22.57 38.11
N LYS A 1015 -16.64 -22.23 38.64
CA LYS A 1015 -17.86 -23.01 38.39
C LYS A 1015 -18.24 -23.05 36.90
N GLY A 1016 -17.92 -22.03 36.12
CA GLY A 1016 -18.23 -21.98 34.69
C GLY A 1016 -17.37 -22.94 33.86
N GLU A 1017 -16.06 -23.02 34.13
CA GLU A 1017 -15.16 -24.00 33.50
C GLU A 1017 -15.54 -25.45 33.85
N LEU A 1018 -15.96 -25.69 35.09
CA LEU A 1018 -16.56 -26.96 35.54
C LEU A 1018 -17.77 -27.38 34.67
N GLY A 1019 -18.70 -26.46 34.43
CA GLY A 1019 -19.85 -26.69 33.55
C GLY A 1019 -19.46 -26.97 32.09
N CYS A 1020 -18.47 -26.24 31.56
CA CYS A 1020 -17.94 -26.46 30.22
C CYS A 1020 -17.35 -27.88 30.07
N PHE A 1021 -16.45 -28.27 30.99
CA PHE A 1021 -15.85 -29.60 30.97
C PHE A 1021 -16.91 -30.72 31.04
N LEU A 1022 -17.87 -30.62 31.95
CA LEU A 1022 -18.92 -31.63 32.11
C LEU A 1022 -19.80 -31.76 30.85
N SER A 1023 -19.97 -30.67 30.09
CA SER A 1023 -20.69 -30.69 28.81
C SER A 1023 -19.97 -31.52 27.75
N HIS A 1024 -18.64 -31.34 27.60
CA HIS A 1024 -17.84 -32.18 26.70
C HIS A 1024 -17.72 -33.63 27.19
N TYR A 1025 -17.55 -33.84 28.51
CA TYR A 1025 -17.48 -35.16 29.12
C TYR A 1025 -18.75 -36.00 28.84
N ASN A 1026 -19.93 -35.37 28.93
CA ASN A 1026 -21.20 -36.00 28.60
C ASN A 1026 -21.28 -36.41 27.11
N ILE A 1027 -20.73 -35.62 26.20
CA ILE A 1027 -20.64 -35.97 24.77
C ILE A 1027 -19.67 -37.13 24.54
N TRP A 1028 -18.48 -37.13 25.17
CA TRP A 1028 -17.56 -38.28 25.05
C TRP A 1028 -18.20 -39.57 25.56
N LYS A 1029 -18.95 -39.49 26.68
CA LYS A 1029 -19.75 -40.60 27.17
C LYS A 1029 -20.80 -41.04 26.17
N GLU A 1030 -21.57 -40.12 25.60
CA GLU A 1030 -22.60 -40.45 24.61
C GLU A 1030 -22.01 -41.09 23.34
N VAL A 1031 -20.87 -40.59 22.85
CA VAL A 1031 -20.10 -41.19 21.73
C VAL A 1031 -19.73 -42.64 22.02
N VAL A 1032 -19.28 -42.95 23.24
CA VAL A 1032 -18.90 -44.32 23.65
C VAL A 1032 -20.13 -45.22 23.85
N ASP A 1033 -21.17 -44.73 24.51
CA ASP A 1033 -22.40 -45.48 24.80
C ASP A 1033 -23.17 -45.81 23.51
N ARG A 1034 -23.29 -44.85 22.58
CA ARG A 1034 -23.89 -45.04 21.25
C ARG A 1034 -22.96 -45.68 20.22
N ARG A 1035 -21.66 -45.83 20.52
CA ARG A 1035 -20.60 -46.34 19.64
C ARG A 1035 -20.44 -45.56 18.32
N LEU A 1036 -20.60 -44.24 18.37
CA LEU A 1036 -20.39 -43.35 17.22
C LEU A 1036 -18.90 -43.39 16.84
N GLN A 1037 -18.56 -43.68 15.58
CA GLN A 1037 -17.17 -43.85 15.12
C GLN A 1037 -16.44 -42.51 15.00
N LYS A 1038 -17.14 -41.49 14.47
CA LYS A 1038 -16.67 -40.11 14.33
C LYS A 1038 -17.80 -39.12 14.60
N SER A 1039 -17.55 -38.13 15.44
CA SER A 1039 -18.52 -37.08 15.74
C SER A 1039 -17.86 -35.71 15.78
N LEU A 1040 -18.55 -34.71 15.23
CA LEU A 1040 -18.16 -33.30 15.28
C LEU A 1040 -18.84 -32.62 16.47
N VAL A 1041 -18.13 -31.74 17.16
CA VAL A 1041 -18.63 -30.96 18.31
C VAL A 1041 -18.45 -29.48 18.02
N PHE A 1042 -19.48 -28.68 18.31
CA PHE A 1042 -19.49 -27.22 18.23
C PHE A 1042 -19.88 -26.57 19.57
N GLU A 1043 -19.28 -25.42 19.88
CA GLU A 1043 -19.73 -24.47 20.92
C GLU A 1043 -20.67 -23.40 20.31
N ASP A 1044 -21.32 -22.58 21.16
CA ASP A 1044 -22.41 -21.68 20.71
C ASP A 1044 -22.00 -20.24 20.34
N ASP A 1045 -20.75 -19.83 20.59
CA ASP A 1045 -20.20 -18.49 20.31
C ASP A 1045 -19.16 -18.46 19.18
N LEU A 1046 -19.17 -19.48 18.30
CA LEU A 1046 -18.28 -19.59 17.15
C LEU A 1046 -18.85 -18.99 15.84
N ARG A 1047 -17.97 -18.76 14.87
CA ARG A 1047 -18.29 -18.41 13.47
C ARG A 1047 -17.46 -19.22 12.47
N PHE A 1048 -17.98 -19.34 11.25
CA PHE A 1048 -17.49 -20.22 10.20
C PHE A 1048 -16.68 -19.46 9.14
N GLU A 1049 -15.55 -20.02 8.73
CA GLU A 1049 -14.72 -19.53 7.63
C GLU A 1049 -15.38 -19.83 6.26
N ILE A 1050 -14.98 -19.10 5.21
CA ILE A 1050 -15.49 -19.32 3.85
C ILE A 1050 -15.25 -20.78 3.39
N PHE A 1051 -16.25 -21.33 2.67
CA PHE A 1051 -16.32 -22.71 2.20
C PHE A 1051 -16.24 -23.79 3.31
N PHE A 1052 -16.60 -23.48 4.56
CA PHE A 1052 -16.50 -24.36 5.74
C PHE A 1052 -16.88 -25.83 5.47
N LYS A 1053 -18.14 -26.10 5.11
CA LYS A 1053 -18.70 -27.46 4.95
C LYS A 1053 -17.89 -28.26 3.93
N ARG A 1054 -17.65 -27.69 2.75
CA ARG A 1054 -16.86 -28.30 1.66
C ARG A 1054 -15.40 -28.52 2.04
N ARG A 1055 -14.75 -27.57 2.74
CA ARG A 1055 -13.35 -27.70 3.20
C ARG A 1055 -13.21 -28.78 4.29
N LEU A 1056 -14.14 -28.87 5.24
CA LEU A 1056 -14.14 -29.92 6.27
C LEU A 1056 -14.44 -31.31 5.69
N MET A 1057 -15.41 -31.43 4.77
CA MET A 1057 -15.72 -32.71 4.12
C MET A 1057 -14.54 -33.22 3.27
N ASN A 1058 -13.89 -32.35 2.49
CA ASN A 1058 -12.71 -32.71 1.71
C ASN A 1058 -11.54 -33.15 2.62
N LEU A 1059 -11.33 -32.47 3.76
CA LEU A 1059 -10.33 -32.86 4.74
C LEU A 1059 -10.61 -34.26 5.31
N MET A 1060 -11.84 -34.56 5.72
CA MET A 1060 -12.18 -35.88 6.26
C MET A 1060 -12.02 -36.99 5.21
N GLN A 1061 -12.32 -36.71 3.93
CA GLN A 1061 -12.05 -37.63 2.83
C GLN A 1061 -10.54 -37.86 2.60
N ASP A 1062 -9.70 -36.83 2.73
CA ASP A 1062 -8.23 -36.97 2.68
C ASP A 1062 -7.72 -37.82 3.87
N VAL A 1063 -8.21 -37.56 5.08
CA VAL A 1063 -7.89 -38.31 6.31
C VAL A 1063 -8.26 -39.80 6.19
N GLU A 1064 -9.44 -40.11 5.65
CA GLU A 1064 -9.91 -41.47 5.44
C GLU A 1064 -9.15 -42.19 4.31
N ARG A 1065 -8.86 -41.50 3.20
CA ARG A 1065 -8.13 -42.07 2.06
C ARG A 1065 -6.68 -42.42 2.39
N GLU A 1066 -5.97 -41.57 3.13
CA GLU A 1066 -4.59 -41.84 3.54
C GLU A 1066 -4.50 -42.81 4.74
N GLY A 1067 -5.64 -43.22 5.31
CA GLY A 1067 -5.70 -44.17 6.43
C GLY A 1067 -5.10 -43.63 7.73
N LEU A 1068 -5.22 -42.32 7.97
CA LEU A 1068 -4.65 -41.68 9.16
C LEU A 1068 -5.35 -42.18 10.44
N ASP A 1069 -4.56 -42.58 11.43
CA ASP A 1069 -5.03 -43.05 12.74
C ASP A 1069 -5.01 -41.87 13.74
N TRP A 1070 -6.20 -41.34 14.04
CA TRP A 1070 -6.45 -40.11 14.82
C TRP A 1070 -7.50 -40.29 15.94
N ASP A 1071 -7.31 -39.55 17.03
CA ASP A 1071 -8.25 -39.53 18.16
C ASP A 1071 -9.09 -38.24 18.21
N LEU A 1072 -8.48 -37.09 17.85
CA LEU A 1072 -9.10 -35.76 17.88
C LEU A 1072 -8.55 -34.87 16.76
N ILE A 1073 -9.40 -34.05 16.13
CA ILE A 1073 -9.01 -33.02 15.15
C ILE A 1073 -9.66 -31.68 15.54
N TYR A 1074 -8.87 -30.69 15.93
CA TYR A 1074 -9.35 -29.32 16.16
C TYR A 1074 -9.74 -28.64 14.84
N VAL A 1075 -10.96 -28.12 14.78
CA VAL A 1075 -11.52 -27.37 13.65
C VAL A 1075 -11.52 -25.86 13.93
N GLY A 1076 -11.70 -25.50 15.21
CA GLY A 1076 -11.51 -24.14 15.75
C GLY A 1076 -10.92 -24.22 17.15
N ARG A 1077 -9.81 -23.50 17.38
CA ARG A 1077 -9.05 -23.42 18.64
C ARG A 1077 -8.22 -22.14 18.69
N LYS A 1078 -7.58 -21.87 19.84
CA LYS A 1078 -6.48 -20.92 19.98
C LYS A 1078 -5.16 -21.68 20.12
N ARG A 1079 -4.30 -21.58 19.11
CA ARG A 1079 -2.92 -22.07 19.19
C ARG A 1079 -2.13 -21.22 20.19
N MET A 1080 -1.41 -21.87 21.11
CA MET A 1080 -0.68 -21.20 22.19
C MET A 1080 0.84 -21.13 21.94
N GLN A 1081 1.38 -22.04 21.15
CA GLN A 1081 2.76 -22.05 20.69
C GLN A 1081 2.88 -21.39 19.31
N VAL A 1082 3.63 -20.29 19.19
CA VAL A 1082 3.79 -19.55 17.92
C VAL A 1082 5.25 -19.28 17.51
N GLU A 1083 6.25 -19.64 18.32
CA GLU A 1083 7.67 -19.42 17.96
C GLU A 1083 8.15 -20.32 16.80
N HIS A 1084 7.41 -21.39 16.52
CA HIS A 1084 7.74 -22.42 15.54
C HIS A 1084 6.46 -22.87 14.80
N PRO A 1085 6.53 -23.28 13.52
CA PRO A 1085 5.39 -23.87 12.82
C PRO A 1085 4.95 -25.19 13.47
N GLU A 1086 3.68 -25.53 13.33
CA GLU A 1086 3.18 -26.87 13.70
C GLU A 1086 3.38 -27.81 12.52
N LYS A 1087 3.88 -29.02 12.81
CA LYS A 1087 4.30 -29.99 11.80
C LYS A 1087 3.14 -30.45 10.92
N ALA A 1088 3.22 -30.18 9.62
CA ALA A 1088 2.27 -30.66 8.63
C ALA A 1088 2.16 -32.19 8.62
N VAL A 1089 0.94 -32.71 8.49
CA VAL A 1089 0.70 -34.14 8.29
C VAL A 1089 1.01 -34.48 6.82
N PRO A 1090 1.88 -35.45 6.53
CA PRO A 1090 2.17 -35.82 5.15
C PRO A 1090 0.92 -36.30 4.39
N ARG A 1091 0.80 -35.89 3.12
CA ARG A 1091 -0.24 -36.27 2.15
C ARG A 1091 -1.67 -35.77 2.42
N VAL A 1092 -2.07 -35.64 3.68
CA VAL A 1092 -3.35 -35.00 4.06
C VAL A 1092 -3.20 -33.49 3.91
N ARG A 1093 -4.05 -32.85 3.10
CA ARG A 1093 -4.02 -31.39 2.93
C ARG A 1093 -4.57 -30.69 4.18
N ASN A 1094 -4.13 -29.46 4.42
CA ASN A 1094 -4.68 -28.59 5.47
C ASN A 1094 -4.67 -29.17 6.90
N LEU A 1095 -3.77 -30.11 7.23
CA LEU A 1095 -3.72 -30.75 8.55
C LEU A 1095 -2.32 -30.66 9.17
N VAL A 1096 -2.26 -30.38 10.48
CA VAL A 1096 -1.03 -30.37 11.29
C VAL A 1096 -1.18 -31.21 12.56
N GLU A 1097 -0.08 -31.72 13.09
CA GLU A 1097 0.00 -32.24 14.46
C GLU A 1097 -0.27 -31.09 15.45
N ALA A 1098 -1.24 -31.25 16.36
CA ALA A 1098 -1.61 -30.18 17.28
C ALA A 1098 -0.56 -30.01 18.37
N ASP A 1099 -0.13 -28.78 18.62
CA ASP A 1099 0.66 -28.42 19.81
C ASP A 1099 -0.24 -27.85 20.93
N TYR A 1100 0.35 -27.25 21.96
CA TYR A 1100 -0.39 -26.66 23.08
C TYR A 1100 -1.45 -25.65 22.58
N SER A 1101 -2.69 -25.88 23.00
CA SER A 1101 -3.91 -25.32 22.39
C SER A 1101 -4.94 -25.02 23.46
N TYR A 1102 -5.57 -23.84 23.39
CA TYR A 1102 -6.70 -23.40 24.20
C TYR A 1102 -7.99 -23.38 23.38
N TRP A 1103 -9.13 -23.33 24.07
CA TRP A 1103 -10.50 -23.33 23.54
C TRP A 1103 -10.90 -24.60 22.76
N THR A 1104 -12.18 -24.95 22.88
CA THR A 1104 -12.78 -26.15 22.30
C THR A 1104 -13.88 -25.84 21.26
N LEU A 1105 -13.88 -24.59 20.73
CA LEU A 1105 -14.87 -24.01 19.80
C LEU A 1105 -15.44 -25.02 18.80
N ALA A 1106 -14.56 -25.77 18.13
CA ALA A 1106 -14.98 -26.93 17.35
C ALA A 1106 -13.88 -27.99 17.25
N TYR A 1107 -14.26 -29.27 17.41
CA TYR A 1107 -13.38 -30.41 17.15
C TYR A 1107 -14.14 -31.66 16.70
N VAL A 1108 -13.48 -32.50 15.92
CA VAL A 1108 -13.92 -33.88 15.64
C VAL A 1108 -13.27 -34.81 16.67
N VAL A 1109 -14.01 -35.80 17.17
CA VAL A 1109 -13.50 -36.88 18.04
C VAL A 1109 -13.89 -38.24 17.49
N SER A 1110 -12.99 -39.23 17.60
CA SER A 1110 -13.25 -40.62 17.20
C SER A 1110 -13.63 -41.51 18.39
N LEU A 1111 -14.21 -42.69 18.13
CA LEU A 1111 -14.57 -43.65 19.19
C LEU A 1111 -13.38 -44.08 20.06
N PRO A 1112 -12.18 -44.36 19.51
CA PRO A 1112 -10.96 -44.55 20.31
C PRO A 1112 -10.63 -43.32 21.17
N GLY A 1113 -10.68 -42.12 20.61
CA GLY A 1113 -10.36 -40.87 21.31
C GLY A 1113 -11.27 -40.63 22.51
N ALA A 1114 -12.59 -40.72 22.32
CA ALA A 1114 -13.56 -40.59 23.40
C ALA A 1114 -13.33 -41.65 24.52
N ARG A 1115 -12.96 -42.88 24.17
CA ARG A 1115 -12.61 -43.92 25.15
C ARG A 1115 -11.34 -43.57 25.94
N LYS A 1116 -10.29 -43.05 25.31
CA LYS A 1116 -9.06 -42.61 26.00
C LYS A 1116 -9.34 -41.49 27.00
N LEU A 1117 -10.12 -40.48 26.58
CA LEU A 1117 -10.49 -39.34 27.43
C LEU A 1117 -11.29 -39.76 28.67
N LEU A 1118 -12.22 -40.71 28.53
CA LEU A 1118 -12.98 -41.25 29.67
C LEU A 1118 -12.13 -42.18 30.56
N ALA A 1119 -11.32 -43.06 29.96
CA ALA A 1119 -10.46 -44.01 30.66
C ALA A 1119 -9.43 -43.32 31.57
N ALA A 1120 -9.02 -42.10 31.21
CA ALA A 1120 -8.15 -41.25 32.02
C ALA A 1120 -8.72 -40.85 33.39
N ARG A 1121 -10.04 -41.06 33.63
CA ARG A 1121 -10.79 -40.68 34.85
C ARG A 1121 -10.57 -39.21 35.26
N PRO A 1122 -10.94 -38.23 34.43
CA PRO A 1122 -10.64 -36.82 34.68
C PRO A 1122 -11.41 -36.21 35.87
N LEU A 1123 -12.61 -36.70 36.20
CA LEU A 1123 -13.45 -36.11 37.24
C LEU A 1123 -12.76 -36.09 38.63
N SER A 1124 -11.98 -37.12 38.98
CA SER A 1124 -11.28 -37.21 40.27
C SER A 1124 -9.90 -36.52 40.28
N LYS A 1125 -9.61 -35.66 39.29
CA LYS A 1125 -8.34 -34.91 39.14
C LYS A 1125 -8.50 -33.81 38.08
N MET A 1126 -9.53 -32.99 38.29
CA MET A 1126 -10.13 -32.14 37.29
C MET A 1126 -9.29 -30.90 36.93
N LEU A 1127 -9.35 -30.54 35.65
CA LEU A 1127 -8.74 -29.39 34.98
C LEU A 1127 -9.78 -28.74 34.04
N PRO A 1128 -9.56 -27.53 33.50
CA PRO A 1128 -10.29 -27.04 32.33
C PRO A 1128 -10.18 -28.02 31.15
N VAL A 1129 -11.17 -28.04 30.26
CA VAL A 1129 -11.21 -28.99 29.13
C VAL A 1129 -10.03 -28.77 28.18
N ASP A 1130 -9.64 -27.52 27.97
CA ASP A 1130 -8.57 -27.10 27.09
C ASP A 1130 -7.17 -27.12 27.74
N GLU A 1131 -7.07 -27.41 29.04
CA GLU A 1131 -5.82 -27.87 29.68
C GLU A 1131 -5.73 -29.41 29.70
N PHE A 1132 -6.85 -30.09 29.95
CA PHE A 1132 -6.93 -31.55 29.99
C PHE A 1132 -6.64 -32.19 28.62
N LEU A 1133 -7.16 -31.64 27.52
CA LEU A 1133 -6.91 -32.19 26.19
C LEU A 1133 -5.39 -32.17 25.84
N PRO A 1134 -4.65 -31.04 25.93
CA PRO A 1134 -3.19 -31.04 25.75
C PRO A 1134 -2.41 -31.92 26.73
N VAL A 1135 -2.93 -32.21 27.93
CA VAL A 1135 -2.33 -33.23 28.80
C VAL A 1135 -2.46 -34.61 28.15
N MET A 1136 -3.64 -34.97 27.65
CA MET A 1136 -3.90 -36.30 27.07
C MET A 1136 -3.14 -36.58 25.76
N PHE A 1137 -2.72 -35.54 25.01
CA PHE A 1137 -1.79 -35.65 23.88
C PHE A 1137 -0.34 -35.19 24.20
N ASP A 1138 0.04 -35.20 25.49
CA ASP A 1138 1.37 -34.92 26.06
C ASP A 1138 2.01 -33.54 25.75
N LYS A 1139 1.33 -32.65 25.04
CA LYS A 1139 1.82 -31.30 24.66
C LYS A 1139 1.69 -30.23 25.75
N HIS A 1140 0.97 -30.49 26.84
CA HIS A 1140 0.84 -29.52 27.95
C HIS A 1140 2.23 -29.12 28.52
N PRO A 1141 2.49 -27.82 28.80
CA PRO A 1141 3.82 -27.33 29.19
C PRO A 1141 4.20 -27.66 30.65
N VAL A 1142 3.24 -27.59 31.59
CA VAL A 1142 3.47 -27.97 33.00
C VAL A 1142 3.55 -29.49 33.06
N SER A 1143 4.64 -30.02 33.60
CA SER A 1143 4.93 -31.47 33.59
C SER A 1143 4.32 -32.19 34.79
N GLU A 1144 4.17 -31.46 35.89
CA GLU A 1144 3.47 -31.83 37.12
C GLU A 1144 2.03 -32.25 36.79
N TYR A 1145 1.31 -31.46 36.00
CA TYR A 1145 -0.07 -31.79 35.61
C TYR A 1145 -0.12 -33.04 34.73
N LYS A 1146 0.85 -33.22 33.83
CA LYS A 1146 0.96 -34.42 32.99
C LYS A 1146 1.27 -35.69 33.80
N ALA A 1147 1.99 -35.59 34.92
CA ALA A 1147 2.34 -36.74 35.76
C ALA A 1147 1.11 -37.47 36.35
N HIS A 1148 -0.01 -36.76 36.57
CA HIS A 1148 -1.26 -37.35 37.07
C HIS A 1148 -2.07 -38.13 36.02
N PHE A 1149 -1.66 -38.12 34.76
CA PHE A 1149 -2.37 -38.77 33.64
C PHE A 1149 -1.44 -39.75 32.93
N SER A 1150 -1.89 -40.99 32.78
CA SER A 1150 -1.18 -42.05 32.05
C SER A 1150 -2.19 -43.14 31.65
N PRO A 1151 -2.14 -43.68 30.40
CA PRO A 1151 -1.33 -43.20 29.28
C PRO A 1151 -1.76 -41.80 28.81
N ARG A 1152 -0.92 -41.16 27.98
CA ARG A 1152 -1.17 -39.87 27.32
C ARG A 1152 -0.93 -40.06 25.80
N ASP A 1153 -1.69 -40.98 25.23
CA ASP A 1153 -1.53 -41.51 23.87
C ASP A 1153 -2.63 -41.02 22.91
N LEU A 1154 -3.31 -39.91 23.24
CA LEU A 1154 -4.30 -39.28 22.37
C LEU A 1154 -3.59 -38.64 21.17
N ARG A 1155 -4.00 -38.97 19.95
CA ARG A 1155 -3.47 -38.40 18.71
C ARG A 1155 -4.31 -37.22 18.25
N ALA A 1156 -3.86 -36.02 18.62
CA ALA A 1156 -4.50 -34.76 18.30
C ALA A 1156 -3.88 -34.07 17.08
N PHE A 1157 -4.74 -33.68 16.15
CA PHE A 1157 -4.39 -32.88 14.98
C PHE A 1157 -5.21 -31.58 14.96
N SER A 1158 -4.90 -30.67 14.03
CA SER A 1158 -5.65 -29.44 13.79
C SER A 1158 -5.75 -29.16 12.30
N VAL A 1159 -6.87 -28.60 11.87
CA VAL A 1159 -6.96 -27.97 10.55
C VAL A 1159 -6.08 -26.73 10.51
N GLU A 1160 -5.42 -26.47 9.38
CA GLU A 1160 -4.58 -25.29 9.12
C GLU A 1160 -4.78 -24.80 7.67
N PRO A 1161 -5.22 -23.54 7.44
CA PRO A 1161 -5.72 -22.63 8.46
C PRO A 1161 -7.05 -23.14 9.06
N LEU A 1162 -7.34 -22.74 10.29
CA LEU A 1162 -8.58 -23.09 11.00
C LEU A 1162 -9.83 -22.75 10.15
N LEU A 1163 -10.88 -23.56 10.31
CA LEU A 1163 -12.15 -23.36 9.62
C LEU A 1163 -13.19 -22.65 10.50
N ILE A 1164 -12.90 -22.52 11.80
CA ILE A 1164 -13.77 -21.90 12.80
C ILE A 1164 -12.98 -20.96 13.70
N TYR A 1165 -13.58 -19.81 14.00
CA TYR A 1165 -13.05 -18.75 14.86
C TYR A 1165 -14.11 -18.33 15.89
N PRO A 1166 -13.74 -17.68 17.01
CA PRO A 1166 -14.74 -17.11 17.92
C PRO A 1166 -15.46 -15.92 17.26
N THR A 1167 -16.70 -15.67 17.68
CA THR A 1167 -17.45 -14.45 17.29
C THR A 1167 -16.86 -13.19 17.92
N HIS A 1168 -16.39 -13.31 19.17
CA HIS A 1168 -15.87 -12.24 20.02
C HIS A 1168 -14.74 -12.77 20.90
N TYR A 1169 -13.78 -11.91 21.23
CA TYR A 1169 -12.71 -12.20 22.18
C TYR A 1169 -13.09 -11.71 23.59
N THR A 1170 -12.64 -12.41 24.64
CA THR A 1170 -12.95 -12.03 26.02
C THR A 1170 -12.33 -10.67 26.35
N GLY A 1171 -13.17 -9.64 26.52
CA GLY A 1171 -12.75 -8.25 26.67
C GLY A 1171 -13.15 -7.34 25.51
N ASP A 1172 -13.76 -7.87 24.44
CA ASP A 1172 -14.44 -7.05 23.43
C ASP A 1172 -15.68 -6.36 24.04
N ASP A 1173 -15.97 -5.11 23.64
CA ASP A 1173 -17.08 -4.32 24.16
C ASP A 1173 -18.43 -5.05 24.04
N GLY A 1174 -19.13 -5.17 25.17
CA GLY A 1174 -20.43 -5.85 25.26
C GLY A 1174 -20.36 -7.39 25.33
N TYR A 1175 -19.19 -8.01 25.19
CA TYR A 1175 -19.07 -9.46 25.23
C TYR A 1175 -18.83 -10.02 26.66
N VAL A 1176 -19.72 -10.92 27.08
CA VAL A 1176 -19.65 -11.60 28.39
C VAL A 1176 -19.44 -13.10 28.17
N SER A 1177 -18.32 -13.63 28.69
CA SER A 1177 -18.00 -15.06 28.69
C SER A 1177 -18.56 -15.75 29.93
N ASP A 1178 -19.31 -16.85 29.73
CA ASP A 1178 -20.05 -17.52 30.80
C ASP A 1178 -19.24 -18.50 31.65
N THR A 1179 -18.12 -19.02 31.11
CA THR A 1179 -17.14 -19.80 31.89
C THR A 1179 -16.43 -18.87 32.89
N GLU A 1180 -15.81 -17.84 32.33
CA GLU A 1180 -14.93 -16.87 32.94
C GLU A 1180 -15.58 -16.04 34.07
N THR A 1181 -16.81 -15.56 33.86
CA THR A 1181 -17.53 -14.64 34.77
C THR A 1181 -18.32 -15.37 35.86
N SER A 1182 -17.68 -16.30 36.56
CA SER A 1182 -18.32 -17.14 37.58
C SER A 1182 -17.56 -17.15 38.91
N VAL A 1183 -18.19 -17.69 39.96
CA VAL A 1183 -17.58 -17.87 41.28
C VAL A 1183 -16.57 -19.02 41.26
N VAL A 1184 -15.63 -19.01 42.19
CA VAL A 1184 -14.66 -20.10 42.38
C VAL A 1184 -15.40 -21.40 42.74
N TRP A 1185 -14.94 -22.54 42.21
CA TRP A 1185 -15.63 -23.84 42.30
C TRP A 1185 -16.09 -24.22 43.71
N ASN A 1186 -15.28 -23.93 44.74
CA ASN A 1186 -15.51 -24.27 46.14
C ASN A 1186 -15.89 -23.07 47.04
N ASN A 1187 -16.09 -21.86 46.50
CA ASN A 1187 -16.41 -20.69 47.31
C ASN A 1187 -17.34 -19.72 46.57
N GLU A 1188 -18.63 -19.81 46.88
CA GLU A 1188 -19.70 -19.03 46.26
C GLU A 1188 -19.67 -17.53 46.63
N HIS A 1189 -18.92 -17.16 47.67
CA HIS A 1189 -18.74 -15.76 48.07
C HIS A 1189 -17.58 -15.08 47.32
N VAL A 1190 -16.65 -15.84 46.75
CA VAL A 1190 -15.56 -15.32 45.92
C VAL A 1190 -16.02 -15.22 44.47
N LYS A 1191 -16.59 -14.05 44.14
CA LYS A 1191 -16.77 -13.62 42.74
C LYS A 1191 -15.39 -13.42 42.11
N THR A 1192 -15.22 -13.90 40.86
CA THR A 1192 -14.07 -13.48 40.05
C THR A 1192 -14.43 -12.17 39.35
N ASP A 1193 -13.59 -11.15 39.51
CA ASP A 1193 -13.86 -9.80 39.01
C ASP A 1193 -13.10 -9.52 37.70
N TRP A 1194 -13.73 -8.81 36.77
CA TRP A 1194 -13.39 -8.88 35.34
C TRP A 1194 -12.82 -7.59 34.75
N ASP A 1195 -11.51 -7.37 34.98
CA ASP A 1195 -10.75 -6.27 34.38
C ASP A 1195 -9.50 -6.78 33.63
N ARG A 1196 -9.71 -7.36 32.43
CA ARG A 1196 -8.61 -7.83 31.57
C ARG A 1196 -7.76 -6.71 30.95
N ALA A 1197 -8.18 -5.43 31.03
CA ALA A 1197 -7.50 -4.30 30.38
C ALA A 1197 -6.06 -4.06 30.89
N LYS A 1198 -5.74 -4.55 32.09
CA LYS A 1198 -4.45 -4.36 32.78
C LYS A 1198 -3.44 -5.50 32.58
N SER A 1199 -3.83 -6.65 32.01
CA SER A 1199 -2.91 -7.81 31.91
C SER A 1199 -1.94 -7.68 30.73
N GLN A 1200 -0.65 -7.49 31.03
CA GLN A 1200 0.41 -7.37 30.03
C GLN A 1200 0.52 -8.61 29.12
N LYS A 1201 0.44 -9.81 29.71
CA LYS A 1201 0.38 -11.11 29.00
C LYS A 1201 -0.67 -11.16 27.89
N MET A 1202 -1.78 -10.43 28.04
CA MET A 1202 -2.87 -10.44 27.06
C MET A 1202 -2.53 -9.60 25.81
N ARG A 1203 -1.79 -8.50 25.97
CA ARG A 1203 -1.30 -7.68 24.82
C ARG A 1203 -0.27 -8.46 24.02
N GLU A 1204 0.61 -9.17 24.72
CA GLU A 1204 1.55 -10.12 24.14
C GLU A 1204 0.79 -11.21 23.36
N GLN A 1205 -0.23 -11.85 23.95
CA GLN A 1205 -1.07 -12.83 23.24
C GLN A 1205 -1.82 -12.29 22.00
N GLN A 1206 -2.32 -11.05 22.04
CA GLN A 1206 -2.98 -10.44 20.88
C GLN A 1206 -2.01 -10.12 19.73
N ALA A 1207 -0.72 -9.92 20.01
CA ALA A 1207 0.31 -9.84 18.98
C ALA A 1207 0.64 -11.24 18.42
N LEU A 1208 0.94 -12.20 19.30
CA LEU A 1208 1.28 -13.60 18.93
C LEU A 1208 0.22 -14.26 18.03
N SER A 1209 -1.08 -13.98 18.29
CA SER A 1209 -2.21 -14.47 17.50
C SER A 1209 -2.28 -13.94 16.04
N ARG A 1210 -1.45 -12.95 15.67
CA ARG A 1210 -1.43 -12.35 14.31
C ARG A 1210 -0.23 -12.78 13.46
N GLU A 1211 0.78 -13.38 14.10
CA GLU A 1211 2.07 -13.69 13.46
C GLU A 1211 2.22 -15.18 13.10
N ALA A 1212 1.50 -16.07 13.77
CA ALA A 1212 1.50 -17.50 13.47
C ALA A 1212 0.90 -17.83 12.08
N LYS A 1213 1.73 -18.28 11.15
CA LYS A 1213 1.31 -18.93 9.89
C LYS A 1213 2.24 -20.09 9.58
N ASN A 1214 1.69 -21.27 9.32
CA ASN A 1214 2.46 -22.39 8.79
C ASN A 1214 2.54 -22.24 7.26
N SER A 1215 3.75 -22.08 6.71
CA SER A 1215 4.00 -21.89 5.27
C SER A 1215 4.21 -23.20 4.50
N ASP A 1216 4.40 -24.29 5.23
CA ASP A 1216 4.77 -25.64 4.79
C ASP A 1216 3.57 -26.58 4.54
N VAL A 1217 2.37 -26.20 4.99
CA VAL A 1217 1.17 -27.01 4.84
C VAL A 1217 0.69 -27.06 3.39
N LEU A 1218 0.42 -28.28 2.91
CA LEU A 1218 -0.22 -28.54 1.61
C LEU A 1218 -1.62 -27.91 1.58
N GLN A 1219 -1.78 -26.87 0.77
CA GLN A 1219 -3.02 -26.10 0.66
C GLN A 1219 -3.98 -26.66 -0.39
N SER A 1220 -5.27 -26.46 -0.14
CA SER A 1220 -6.35 -26.66 -1.10
C SER A 1220 -6.43 -25.47 -2.07
N PRO A 1221 -6.85 -25.66 -3.34
CA PRO A 1221 -7.14 -24.55 -4.25
C PRO A 1221 -8.11 -23.51 -3.64
N LEU A 1222 -9.06 -23.96 -2.81
CA LEU A 1222 -10.01 -23.12 -2.09
C LEU A 1222 -9.34 -22.14 -1.09
N ASP A 1223 -8.15 -22.48 -0.58
CA ASP A 1223 -7.40 -21.59 0.32
C ASP A 1223 -6.79 -20.41 -0.43
N SER A 1224 -6.43 -20.57 -1.71
CA SER A 1224 -5.89 -19.47 -2.52
C SER A 1224 -6.96 -18.39 -2.77
N ALA A 1225 -8.19 -18.82 -3.08
CA ALA A 1225 -9.35 -17.94 -3.19
C ALA A 1225 -9.61 -17.18 -1.88
N ALA A 1226 -9.37 -17.81 -0.73
CA ALA A 1226 -9.55 -17.20 0.60
C ALA A 1226 -8.35 -16.37 1.11
N ARG A 1227 -7.20 -16.36 0.40
CA ARG A 1227 -5.93 -15.73 0.85
C ARG A 1227 -5.47 -14.55 0.00
N ASP A 1228 -5.75 -14.52 -1.30
CA ASP A 1228 -5.19 -13.51 -2.24
C ASP A 1228 -6.03 -12.20 -2.31
N GLU A 1229 -6.70 -11.80 -1.22
CA GLU A 1229 -7.70 -10.70 -1.14
C GLU A 1229 -7.20 -9.40 -0.43
N LEU A 1230 -5.91 -9.04 -0.52
CA LEU A 1230 -5.26 -8.00 0.34
C LEU A 1230 -4.54 -6.84 -0.38
#